data_AF-A0A7C7YTQ6-F1
#
_entry.id   AF-A0A7C7YTQ6-F1
#
_cell.length_a   1.000
_cell.length_b   1.000
_cell.length_c   1.000
_cell.angle_alpha   90.00
_cell.angle_beta   90.00
_cell.angle_gamma   90.00
#
_symmetry.space_group_name_H-M   'P 1'
#
loop_
_entity.id
_entity.type
_entity.pdbx_description
1 polymer ?
#
loop_
_entity_poly.entity_id
_entity_poly.type
_entity_poly.pdbx_seq_one_letter_code
_entity_poly.pdbx_strand_id
1 'polypeptide(L)'
;MRSPNATLLVSALLVGVLAGCGGIISSSESGAQAMSLVRVSNGFGEILPHKVQALDSNGVPTAQVVAIRSDADLLAYTRSSNPILSTPVFDPGTFLPSGAPGNHFIYATFTSPVDVSSVLTSAPGQLQNNSFAGSILVTAHDPFTGVSSVISGRAFIDGRTMGAEPVGAPPELPLEQWVTLDGAGSTVAVVQGDGSTPGLGFPGTQGVFTGQHELISTSTLVFVVDSDGDLATHEAFPSGVQVRMEIKTSVLSKAGRPLDFQALASTTVGADTLAPEVLFSPPPQAFPRISPGGGELGVDPLTTIRVEFSEPVQPWSVGDLLTGTVPTLSTALVVRFGPTTSTVHVPFHVKPISPYDLSVWDLIPAFNFPGSGPPQAECGTFNRVDVDINAGQTTDLAGNINQLAGTTFFITGEGPGIANIPVTPDAIYLGRTGGSPGISVIDLNGFGQGTGNPTFDPVNPILEGNTNFPNNPNVIFYGGTMLPPLAPGTCTVDGGSRGVFTLATDSSLNDLIVRAPIIQSLGDMMLGWSLDVAFNNAPAPFGCQGQGGNLCATTGFKVIATVIDGSTLSPAALNPNGTQILIDGGPNLVGWSPHPNPPPLVFPPLCVSPYIGGQEPTSVDTLALFLPNLLVPGDPFGDPATGVPPSGLLATNANVFFQGPSLPSTQIAACATYGLRQQIGQFLYLIDRARNEVVVLNSNRMTVIDRIEVPDPTSLAIGSNLDLLAITSQSVGAVTFIDIDPSSSSFHQVLKVTTVGQSPRGIAWEPGNEDIFVCNEADDSVSILSAFSLNLRKTVISSLERPFEVAITPRQTTFGLARNVYFAYILGRNGRISVFESGPNGVNGWGYDDVVGSMPMTFNNPKTIQVDPIDLRSGLWVVHEGRLDQGSQQLVGAPGEGALSNIVAETGTPGQIILSSISLLIPQLRDIHYSIKVSIGEERLTGVPVDIAFDNLTNLGGIVNWVTSYSAGSPVPLNGKAIVRQAGAAQPTNRPRFAFAAVPNPTQGLGGVDVILLDGAFLRYDTNVFQPGIQSIEAPHTNILMDYFRQ
;
A
#
# COMPACT_ATOMS: atom_id res chain seq x y z
N MET A 1 -25.61 -13.59 -36.85
CA MET A 1 -25.60 -14.37 -38.10
C MET A 1 -24.26 -14.12 -38.79
N ARG A 2 -23.46 -15.18 -38.97
CA ARG A 2 -22.18 -15.36 -39.71
C ARG A 2 -20.91 -14.57 -39.33
N SER A 3 -19.87 -15.38 -39.13
CA SER A 3 -18.43 -15.14 -38.95
C SER A 3 -17.71 -14.77 -40.26
N PRO A 4 -16.37 -14.51 -40.22
CA PRO A 4 -15.41 -15.62 -40.38
C PRO A 4 -14.10 -15.56 -39.56
N ASN A 5 -13.69 -16.77 -39.15
CA ASN A 5 -12.40 -17.39 -38.80
C ASN A 5 -11.06 -16.60 -38.86
N ALA A 6 -10.27 -16.76 -37.79
CA ALA A 6 -8.80 -16.82 -37.81
C ALA A 6 -8.31 -18.03 -36.98
N THR A 7 -7.42 -18.81 -37.57
CA THR A 7 -7.00 -20.16 -37.14
C THR A 7 -5.73 -20.09 -36.28
N LEU A 8 -5.78 -20.67 -35.07
CA LEU A 8 -4.62 -20.94 -34.21
C LEU A 8 -3.73 -22.02 -34.83
N LEU A 9 -2.41 -21.80 -34.86
CA LEU A 9 -1.41 -22.86 -35.07
C LEU A 9 -0.80 -23.27 -33.73
N VAL A 10 -1.19 -24.46 -33.27
CA VAL A 10 -0.56 -25.19 -32.17
C VAL A 10 0.54 -26.06 -32.77
N SER A 11 1.78 -25.88 -32.32
CA SER A 11 2.90 -26.75 -32.68
C SER A 11 3.11 -27.78 -31.59
N ALA A 12 2.78 -29.04 -31.90
CA ALA A 12 3.07 -30.20 -31.07
C ALA A 12 4.56 -30.58 -31.17
N LEU A 13 5.22 -30.82 -30.03
CA LEU A 13 6.54 -31.45 -30.01
C LEU A 13 6.44 -32.88 -29.46
N LEU A 14 7.00 -33.79 -30.27
CA LEU A 14 7.02 -35.24 -30.15
C LEU A 14 7.88 -35.72 -28.97
N VAL A 15 7.38 -36.73 -28.26
CA VAL A 15 8.15 -37.54 -27.30
C VAL A 15 9.11 -38.47 -28.06
N GLY A 16 10.39 -38.42 -27.72
CA GLY A 16 11.42 -39.36 -28.19
C GLY A 16 12.39 -39.68 -27.05
N VAL A 17 12.40 -40.94 -26.63
CA VAL A 17 13.31 -41.52 -25.62
C VAL A 17 14.71 -41.65 -26.20
N LEU A 18 15.74 -41.23 -25.47
CA LEU A 18 17.12 -41.77 -25.56
C LEU A 18 17.88 -41.51 -24.25
N ALA A 19 18.44 -42.58 -23.71
CA ALA A 19 19.25 -42.63 -22.50
C ALA A 19 20.73 -42.29 -22.78
N GLY A 20 21.42 -41.76 -21.76
CA GLY A 20 22.83 -42.06 -21.53
C GLY A 20 23.85 -40.91 -21.56
N CYS A 21 24.54 -40.77 -20.41
CA CYS A 21 25.91 -40.28 -20.20
C CYS A 21 26.19 -38.77 -20.09
N GLY A 22 26.42 -38.33 -18.84
CA GLY A 22 27.66 -37.70 -18.38
C GLY A 22 28.16 -36.44 -19.11
N GLY A 23 27.87 -35.28 -18.53
CA GLY A 23 28.44 -34.00 -18.96
C GLY A 23 28.46 -33.00 -17.81
N ILE A 24 29.67 -32.73 -17.33
CA ILE A 24 30.06 -31.76 -16.30
C ILE A 24 29.45 -30.38 -16.58
N ILE A 25 28.69 -29.83 -15.64
CA ILE A 25 28.30 -28.41 -15.65
C ILE A 25 29.43 -27.65 -14.96
N SER A 26 30.18 -26.87 -15.74
CA SER A 26 30.97 -25.76 -15.22
C SER A 26 30.02 -24.59 -14.97
N SER A 27 29.62 -24.38 -13.71
CA SER A 27 28.89 -23.18 -13.30
C SER A 27 29.87 -22.04 -13.05
N SER A 28 29.67 -20.95 -13.78
CA SER A 28 30.15 -19.61 -13.43
C SER A 28 29.59 -19.20 -12.07
N GLU A 29 30.45 -19.13 -11.05
CA GLU A 29 30.11 -18.69 -9.70
C GLU A 29 30.06 -17.16 -9.61
N SER A 30 28.85 -16.59 -9.56
CA SER A 30 28.58 -15.32 -8.89
C SER A 30 27.15 -15.35 -8.32
N GLY A 31 27.06 -15.81 -7.07
CA GLY A 31 25.82 -15.95 -6.30
C GLY A 31 26.04 -16.97 -5.18
N ALA A 32 26.68 -16.55 -4.09
CA ALA A 32 27.08 -17.45 -3.00
C ALA A 32 25.84 -18.02 -2.29
N GLN A 33 25.53 -19.30 -2.50
CA GLN A 33 24.40 -19.99 -1.86
C GLN A 33 24.60 -20.11 -0.34
N ALA A 34 23.57 -19.80 0.43
CA ALA A 34 23.54 -19.94 1.87
C ALA A 34 23.39 -21.42 2.30
N MET A 35 23.58 -21.72 3.59
CA MET A 35 23.54 -23.10 4.12
C MET A 35 22.09 -23.50 4.38
N SER A 36 21.70 -24.71 3.98
CA SER A 36 20.32 -25.18 4.13
C SER A 36 20.27 -26.57 4.77
N LEU A 37 19.13 -26.89 5.40
CA LEU A 37 18.87 -28.21 5.97
C LEU A 37 18.55 -29.22 4.85
N VAL A 38 19.31 -30.31 4.79
CA VAL A 38 19.02 -31.41 3.86
C VAL A 38 17.91 -32.28 4.43
N ARG A 39 18.07 -32.74 5.68
CA ARG A 39 17.10 -33.60 6.39
C ARG A 39 17.40 -33.70 7.89
N VAL A 40 16.39 -34.15 8.65
CA VAL A 40 16.53 -34.68 10.01
C VAL A 40 15.89 -36.06 10.07
N SER A 41 16.56 -37.03 10.70
CA SER A 41 16.11 -38.42 10.76
C SER A 41 16.45 -39.08 12.08
N ASN A 42 15.60 -40.01 12.51
CA ASN A 42 15.82 -40.91 13.65
C ASN A 42 16.35 -42.29 13.25
N GLY A 43 16.79 -42.45 12.00
CA GLY A 43 17.22 -43.73 11.43
C GLY A 43 16.07 -44.62 10.93
N PHE A 44 14.88 -44.55 11.54
CA PHE A 44 13.69 -45.28 11.08
C PHE A 44 12.98 -44.59 9.91
N GLY A 45 13.17 -43.29 9.78
CA GLY A 45 12.78 -42.51 8.61
C GLY A 45 13.21 -41.05 8.72
N GLU A 46 12.88 -40.25 7.70
CA GLU A 46 13.05 -38.80 7.74
C GLU A 46 11.89 -38.13 8.47
N ILE A 47 12.22 -37.33 9.47
CA ILE A 47 11.29 -36.45 10.21
C ILE A 47 11.13 -35.12 9.46
N LEU A 48 12.26 -34.57 8.99
CA LEU A 48 12.31 -33.38 8.14
C LEU A 48 13.10 -33.67 6.86
N PRO A 49 12.77 -33.05 5.72
CA PRO A 49 11.61 -32.18 5.48
C PRO A 49 10.27 -32.88 5.71
N HIS A 50 9.23 -32.11 6.08
CA HIS A 50 7.87 -32.63 6.15
C HIS A 50 7.44 -33.19 4.80
N LYS A 51 6.61 -34.24 4.83
CA LYS A 51 6.21 -34.99 3.63
C LYS A 51 4.72 -34.91 3.40
N VAL A 52 4.32 -34.78 2.15
CA VAL A 52 2.91 -34.71 1.73
C VAL A 52 2.77 -35.43 0.38
N GLN A 53 1.57 -35.91 0.05
CA GLN A 53 1.34 -36.51 -1.26
C GLN A 53 1.30 -35.43 -2.35
N ALA A 54 1.93 -35.71 -3.49
CA ALA A 54 1.81 -34.89 -4.68
C ALA A 54 0.37 -34.95 -5.20
N LEU A 55 -0.04 -33.90 -5.88
CA LEU A 55 -1.40 -33.76 -6.39
C LEU A 55 -1.42 -33.91 -7.90
N ASP A 56 -2.46 -34.53 -8.43
CA ASP A 56 -2.71 -34.53 -9.86
C ASP A 56 -3.28 -33.19 -10.36
N SER A 57 -3.53 -33.07 -11.67
CA SER A 57 -4.10 -31.87 -12.28
C SER A 57 -5.50 -31.50 -11.77
N ASN A 58 -6.20 -32.43 -11.13
CA ASN A 58 -7.53 -32.22 -10.55
C ASN A 58 -7.47 -31.93 -9.04
N GLY A 59 -6.27 -31.89 -8.46
CA GLY A 59 -6.05 -31.65 -7.05
C GLY A 59 -6.32 -32.86 -6.16
N VAL A 60 -6.28 -34.07 -6.71
CA VAL A 60 -6.43 -35.32 -5.94
C VAL A 60 -5.04 -35.82 -5.51
N PRO A 61 -4.88 -36.28 -4.24
CA PRO A 61 -3.62 -36.88 -3.78
C PRO A 61 -3.22 -38.12 -4.57
N THR A 62 -1.95 -38.22 -4.90
CA THR A 62 -1.34 -39.35 -5.62
C THR A 62 -0.50 -40.21 -4.66
N ALA A 63 -0.04 -41.37 -5.13
CA ALA A 63 0.89 -42.20 -4.36
C ALA A 63 2.31 -41.60 -4.26
N GLN A 64 2.62 -40.57 -5.05
CA GLN A 64 3.95 -39.93 -5.02
C GLN A 64 4.03 -39.02 -3.80
N VAL A 65 5.09 -39.16 -3.01
CA VAL A 65 5.36 -38.30 -1.85
C VAL A 65 6.38 -37.23 -2.24
N VAL A 66 6.11 -35.99 -1.84
CA VAL A 66 6.98 -34.83 -2.04
C VAL A 66 7.38 -34.22 -0.70
N ALA A 67 8.56 -33.60 -0.69
CA ALA A 67 9.12 -32.92 0.47
C ALA A 67 8.74 -31.44 0.44
N ILE A 68 8.31 -30.91 1.58
CA ILE A 68 8.06 -29.48 1.77
C ILE A 68 9.38 -28.81 2.14
N ARG A 69 9.88 -27.93 1.28
CA ARG A 69 11.15 -27.20 1.50
C ARG A 69 10.99 -25.69 1.43
N SER A 70 9.81 -25.22 1.05
CA SER A 70 9.47 -23.81 0.88
C SER A 70 8.00 -23.55 1.21
N ASP A 71 7.66 -22.28 1.46
CA ASP A 71 6.28 -21.83 1.62
C ASP A 71 5.43 -22.12 0.36
N ALA A 72 6.05 -22.10 -0.82
CA ALA A 72 5.40 -22.44 -2.08
C ALA A 72 4.99 -23.92 -2.14
N ASP A 73 5.80 -24.83 -1.57
CA ASP A 73 5.44 -26.25 -1.47
C ASP A 73 4.25 -26.46 -0.53
N LEU A 74 4.19 -25.73 0.60
CA LEU A 74 3.03 -25.77 1.51
C LEU A 74 1.75 -25.38 0.76
N LEU A 75 1.78 -24.25 0.05
CA LEU A 75 0.63 -23.75 -0.71
C LEU A 75 0.23 -24.70 -1.85
N ALA A 76 1.21 -25.31 -2.52
CA ALA A 76 0.95 -26.18 -3.65
C ALA A 76 0.33 -27.52 -3.23
N TYR A 77 0.75 -28.08 -2.09
CA TYR A 77 0.43 -29.48 -1.75
C TYR A 77 -0.52 -29.67 -0.57
N THR A 78 -0.58 -28.74 0.39
CA THR A 78 -1.33 -28.97 1.63
C THR A 78 -2.77 -28.47 1.57
N ARG A 79 -3.69 -29.28 2.10
CA ARG A 79 -5.12 -28.96 2.29
C ARG A 79 -5.77 -30.01 3.19
N SER A 80 -6.98 -29.77 3.66
CA SER A 80 -7.69 -30.69 4.56
C SER A 80 -7.87 -32.11 3.98
N SER A 81 -8.01 -32.24 2.66
CA SER A 81 -8.09 -33.54 1.96
C SER A 81 -6.71 -34.17 1.66
N ASN A 82 -5.62 -33.45 1.90
CA ASN A 82 -4.25 -33.89 1.68
C ASN A 82 -3.34 -33.44 2.85
N PRO A 83 -3.52 -34.04 4.04
CA PRO A 83 -2.75 -33.65 5.21
C PRO A 83 -1.27 -33.97 5.03
N ILE A 84 -0.42 -33.23 5.73
CA ILE A 84 0.98 -33.57 5.88
C ILE A 84 1.05 -34.91 6.62
N LEU A 85 1.94 -35.80 6.16
CA LEU A 85 2.08 -37.15 6.69
C LEU A 85 2.70 -37.13 8.10
N SER A 86 2.32 -38.10 8.92
CA SER A 86 2.88 -38.31 10.25
C SER A 86 4.39 -38.55 10.20
N THR A 87 5.11 -38.07 11.21
CA THR A 87 6.55 -38.27 11.32
C THR A 87 6.87 -39.73 11.71
N PRO A 88 8.01 -40.27 11.25
CA PRO A 88 8.47 -41.59 11.69
C PRO A 88 8.81 -41.58 13.17
N VAL A 89 8.31 -42.57 13.92
CA VAL A 89 8.52 -42.70 15.37
C VAL A 89 9.68 -43.63 15.72
N PHE A 90 10.18 -43.54 16.94
CA PHE A 90 11.14 -44.51 17.48
C PHE A 90 10.43 -45.82 17.88
N ASP A 91 11.17 -46.93 17.82
CA ASP A 91 10.71 -48.18 18.43
C ASP A 91 10.65 -48.04 19.97
N PRO A 92 9.63 -48.59 20.66
CA PRO A 92 9.58 -48.58 22.13
C PRO A 92 10.76 -49.27 22.82
N GLY A 93 11.45 -50.19 22.16
CA GLY A 93 12.66 -50.83 22.63
C GLY A 93 13.95 -50.14 22.16
N THR A 94 15.09 -50.53 22.72
CA THR A 94 16.42 -50.02 22.36
C THR A 94 16.96 -50.73 21.12
N PHE A 95 16.29 -50.50 20.00
CA PHE A 95 16.65 -51.08 18.70
C PHE A 95 17.11 -50.02 17.71
N LEU A 96 18.04 -50.43 16.85
CA LEU A 96 18.44 -49.73 15.64
C LEU A 96 17.45 -49.98 14.51
N PRO A 97 17.49 -49.21 13.41
CA PRO A 97 16.62 -49.41 12.24
C PRO A 97 16.71 -50.80 11.59
N SER A 98 17.80 -51.53 11.82
CA SER A 98 17.96 -52.92 11.37
C SER A 98 17.24 -53.96 12.24
N GLY A 99 16.68 -53.55 13.39
CA GLY A 99 16.13 -54.42 14.44
C GLY A 99 17.18 -55.00 15.39
N ALA A 100 18.46 -54.64 15.23
CA ALA A 100 19.52 -55.01 16.18
C ALA A 100 19.44 -54.14 17.45
N PRO A 101 19.86 -54.63 18.64
CA PRO A 101 19.98 -53.78 19.83
C PRO A 101 20.93 -52.60 19.61
N GLY A 102 20.56 -51.41 20.08
CA GLY A 102 21.41 -50.22 20.04
C GLY A 102 20.72 -48.97 20.58
N ASN A 103 21.51 -47.90 20.82
CA ASN A 103 20.99 -46.63 21.29
C ASN A 103 20.07 -45.97 20.25
N HIS A 104 19.02 -45.32 20.74
CA HIS A 104 18.29 -44.36 19.94
C HIS A 104 19.17 -43.15 19.59
N PHE A 105 18.94 -42.61 18.40
CA PHE A 105 19.68 -41.46 17.90
C PHE A 105 18.82 -40.62 16.97
N ILE A 106 19.17 -39.34 16.86
CA ILE A 106 18.57 -38.40 15.91
C ILE A 106 19.69 -37.57 15.29
N TYR A 107 19.62 -37.30 13.98
CA TYR A 107 20.66 -36.57 13.28
C TYR A 107 20.12 -35.59 12.25
N ALA A 108 20.85 -34.50 12.06
CA ALA A 108 20.58 -33.47 11.08
C ALA A 108 21.72 -33.39 10.06
N THR A 109 21.38 -33.36 8.77
CA THR A 109 22.35 -33.20 7.67
C THR A 109 22.13 -31.86 6.97
N PHE A 110 23.22 -31.17 6.63
CA PHE A 110 23.21 -29.86 5.99
C PHE A 110 23.90 -29.88 4.62
N THR A 111 23.63 -28.86 3.80
CA THR A 111 24.22 -28.74 2.44
C THR A 111 25.71 -28.41 2.44
N SER A 112 26.26 -27.98 3.59
CA SER A 112 27.65 -27.56 3.76
C SER A 112 28.21 -28.09 5.07
N PRO A 113 29.55 -28.27 5.18
CA PRO A 113 30.21 -28.64 6.42
C PRO A 113 29.89 -27.67 7.55
N VAL A 114 29.53 -28.19 8.72
CA VAL A 114 29.15 -27.42 9.92
C VAL A 114 30.40 -26.89 10.60
N ASP A 115 30.36 -25.63 11.03
CA ASP A 115 31.33 -25.10 11.99
C ASP A 115 31.01 -25.68 13.37
N VAL A 116 31.88 -26.57 13.86
CA VAL A 116 31.74 -27.24 15.16
C VAL A 116 31.54 -26.23 16.30
N SER A 117 32.21 -25.08 16.25
CA SER A 117 32.10 -24.06 17.30
C SER A 117 30.73 -23.37 17.35
N SER A 118 29.96 -23.44 16.25
CA SER A 118 28.60 -22.90 16.21
C SER A 118 27.59 -23.81 16.89
N VAL A 119 27.89 -25.11 17.10
CA VAL A 119 26.97 -26.14 17.59
C VAL A 119 27.42 -26.83 18.87
N LEU A 120 28.72 -26.99 19.08
CA LEU A 120 29.32 -27.56 20.28
C LEU A 120 30.23 -26.54 20.96
N THR A 121 30.38 -26.66 22.28
CA THR A 121 31.23 -25.78 23.10
C THR A 121 32.25 -26.59 23.89
N SER A 122 33.48 -26.08 23.99
CA SER A 122 34.56 -26.66 24.82
C SER A 122 34.50 -26.24 26.28
N ALA A 123 33.51 -25.42 26.68
CA ALA A 123 33.35 -24.95 28.04
C ALA A 123 32.90 -26.10 28.99
N PRO A 124 33.67 -26.43 30.04
CA PRO A 124 33.33 -27.52 30.97
C PRO A 124 31.97 -27.38 31.67
N GLY A 125 31.51 -26.14 31.88
CA GLY A 125 30.22 -25.85 32.50
C GLY A 125 28.99 -26.25 31.67
N GLN A 126 29.16 -26.63 30.40
CA GLN A 126 28.07 -27.00 29.49
C GLN A 126 27.91 -28.51 29.31
N LEU A 127 28.65 -29.33 30.08
CA LEU A 127 28.47 -30.79 30.11
C LEU A 127 27.04 -31.20 30.48
N GLN A 128 26.36 -30.42 31.33
CA GLN A 128 24.95 -30.65 31.70
C GLN A 128 23.96 -30.44 30.54
N ASN A 129 24.37 -29.78 29.45
CA ASN A 129 23.59 -29.56 28.23
C ASN A 129 24.17 -30.36 27.04
N ASN A 130 24.79 -31.51 27.32
CA ASN A 130 25.41 -32.38 26.30
C ASN A 130 26.47 -31.66 25.44
N SER A 131 27.11 -30.62 25.99
CA SER A 131 28.08 -29.75 25.30
C SER A 131 27.55 -28.98 24.09
N PHE A 132 26.23 -28.79 23.96
CA PHE A 132 25.66 -27.93 22.92
C PHE A 132 25.97 -26.45 23.17
N ALA A 133 26.26 -25.70 22.09
CA ALA A 133 26.45 -24.25 22.12
C ALA A 133 25.11 -23.46 22.09
N GLY A 134 23.97 -24.15 22.01
CA GLY A 134 22.62 -23.56 22.05
C GLY A 134 21.98 -23.23 20.70
N SER A 135 22.71 -23.42 19.58
CA SER A 135 22.17 -23.35 18.21
C SER A 135 21.38 -24.62 17.83
N ILE A 136 21.73 -25.75 18.44
CA ILE A 136 20.97 -27.01 18.40
C ILE A 136 20.72 -27.48 19.82
N LEU A 137 19.51 -27.97 20.09
CA LEU A 137 19.11 -28.54 21.36
C LEU A 137 18.25 -29.79 21.12
N VAL A 138 18.38 -30.79 21.99
CA VAL A 138 17.52 -31.98 22.00
C VAL A 138 16.83 -32.10 23.36
N THR A 139 15.51 -32.07 23.35
CA THR A 139 14.69 -31.95 24.56
C THR A 139 13.52 -32.93 24.54
N ALA A 140 13.08 -33.31 25.75
CA ALA A 140 11.84 -34.03 25.99
C ALA A 140 10.80 -33.00 26.44
N HIS A 141 9.67 -32.96 25.76
CA HIS A 141 8.62 -31.98 26.00
C HIS A 141 7.29 -32.68 26.32
N ASP A 142 6.72 -32.39 27.48
CA ASP A 142 5.37 -32.82 27.84
C ASP A 142 4.36 -31.76 27.37
N PRO A 143 3.52 -32.06 26.37
CA PRO A 143 2.59 -31.09 25.81
C PRO A 143 1.47 -30.67 26.78
N PHE A 144 1.12 -31.50 27.76
CA PHE A 144 0.04 -31.19 28.69
C PHE A 144 0.51 -30.29 29.84
N THR A 145 1.73 -30.53 30.35
CA THR A 145 2.30 -29.69 31.42
C THR A 145 3.12 -28.51 30.90
N GLY A 146 3.50 -28.53 29.61
CA GLY A 146 4.36 -27.53 28.97
C GLY A 146 5.82 -27.59 29.43
N VAL A 147 6.22 -28.61 30.18
CA VAL A 147 7.58 -28.75 30.73
C VAL A 147 8.52 -29.34 29.68
N SER A 148 9.63 -28.65 29.42
CA SER A 148 10.74 -29.17 28.62
C SER A 148 11.92 -29.53 29.52
N SER A 149 12.48 -30.73 29.34
CA SER A 149 13.72 -31.18 29.99
C SER A 149 14.79 -31.51 28.95
N VAL A 150 16.05 -31.30 29.31
CA VAL A 150 17.18 -31.73 28.47
C VAL A 150 17.26 -33.25 28.53
N ILE A 151 17.41 -33.89 27.37
CA ILE A 151 17.64 -35.33 27.28
C ILE A 151 19.13 -35.57 27.45
N SER A 152 19.52 -36.43 28.38
CA SER A 152 20.93 -36.82 28.55
C SER A 152 21.41 -37.57 27.30
N GLY A 153 22.49 -37.10 26.70
CA GLY A 153 23.07 -37.74 25.54
C GLY A 153 24.37 -37.11 25.07
N ARG A 154 24.80 -37.52 23.88
CA ARG A 154 26.08 -37.13 23.31
C ARG A 154 25.95 -36.71 21.86
N ALA A 155 26.49 -35.55 21.54
CA ALA A 155 26.47 -34.98 20.21
C ALA A 155 27.79 -35.23 19.47
N PHE A 156 27.68 -35.64 18.21
CA PHE A 156 28.79 -35.98 17.34
C PHE A 156 28.76 -35.18 16.04
N ILE A 157 29.93 -34.76 15.57
CA ILE A 157 30.17 -34.30 14.20
C ILE A 157 31.38 -35.04 13.65
N ASP A 158 31.27 -35.60 12.43
CA ASP A 158 32.36 -36.34 11.78
C ASP A 158 32.94 -37.46 12.67
N GLY A 159 32.09 -38.10 13.48
CA GLY A 159 32.47 -39.15 14.44
C GLY A 159 33.25 -38.65 15.67
N ARG A 160 33.27 -37.33 15.89
CA ARG A 160 33.92 -36.68 17.03
C ARG A 160 32.91 -36.08 18.00
N THR A 161 33.22 -36.12 19.29
CA THR A 161 32.43 -35.56 20.40
C THR A 161 33.35 -34.81 21.35
N MET A 162 32.79 -33.95 22.20
CA MET A 162 33.54 -33.38 23.33
C MET A 162 33.86 -34.49 24.33
N GLY A 163 35.12 -34.55 24.77
CA GLY A 163 35.61 -35.48 25.78
C GLY A 163 35.02 -35.20 27.16
N ALA A 164 35.23 -36.12 28.10
CA ALA A 164 34.68 -36.00 29.46
C ALA A 164 35.54 -35.14 30.41
N GLU A 165 36.85 -35.07 30.16
CA GLU A 165 37.82 -34.43 31.07
C GLU A 165 38.41 -33.14 30.46
N PRO A 166 38.31 -31.98 31.15
CA PRO A 166 38.92 -30.74 30.68
C PRO A 166 40.44 -30.81 30.69
N VAL A 167 41.07 -30.28 29.64
CA VAL A 167 42.54 -30.18 29.51
C VAL A 167 42.96 -28.74 29.23
N GLY A 168 44.18 -28.37 29.62
CA GLY A 168 44.76 -27.05 29.34
C GLY A 168 44.47 -25.96 30.39
N ALA A 169 44.92 -24.73 30.08
CA ALA A 169 44.70 -23.52 30.88
C ALA A 169 44.41 -22.32 29.94
N PRO A 170 43.16 -21.84 29.83
CA PRO A 170 41.96 -22.26 30.59
C PRO A 170 41.52 -23.71 30.28
N PRO A 171 40.81 -24.38 31.22
CA PRO A 171 40.35 -25.75 31.04
C PRO A 171 39.27 -25.83 29.96
N GLU A 172 39.53 -26.62 28.91
CA GLU A 172 38.63 -26.85 27.78
C GLU A 172 38.45 -28.34 27.52
N LEU A 173 37.24 -28.76 27.16
CA LEU A 173 36.97 -30.14 26.74
C LEU A 173 37.57 -30.37 25.35
N PRO A 174 38.43 -31.38 25.15
CA PRO A 174 39.00 -31.66 23.84
C PRO A 174 37.94 -32.30 22.92
N LEU A 175 38.00 -32.01 21.62
CA LEU A 175 37.19 -32.70 20.61
C LEU A 175 37.88 -34.01 20.22
N GLU A 176 37.32 -35.15 20.62
CA GLU A 176 37.90 -36.48 20.49
C GLU A 176 37.21 -37.31 19.41
N GLN A 177 37.97 -38.10 18.65
CA GLN A 177 37.43 -39.05 17.67
C GLN A 177 37.03 -40.34 18.36
N TRP A 178 35.73 -40.63 18.45
CA TRP A 178 35.22 -41.83 19.13
C TRP A 178 34.78 -42.91 18.15
N VAL A 179 34.34 -42.52 16.95
CA VAL A 179 33.96 -43.45 15.87
C VAL A 179 34.52 -43.00 14.54
N THR A 180 34.79 -43.93 13.64
CA THR A 180 35.27 -43.64 12.29
C THR A 180 34.72 -44.66 11.29
N LEU A 181 34.99 -44.46 10.00
CA LEU A 181 34.67 -45.43 8.96
C LEU A 181 35.91 -46.28 8.68
N ASP A 182 35.73 -47.60 8.61
CA ASP A 182 36.78 -48.50 8.16
C ASP A 182 36.99 -48.42 6.63
N GLY A 183 37.97 -49.17 6.11
CA GLY A 183 38.28 -49.19 4.68
C GLY A 183 37.15 -49.74 3.78
N ALA A 184 36.10 -50.32 4.37
CA ALA A 184 34.89 -50.79 3.69
C ALA A 184 33.69 -49.84 3.88
N GLY A 185 33.87 -48.71 4.57
CA GLY A 185 32.81 -47.74 4.86
C GLY A 185 31.86 -48.17 5.98
N SER A 186 32.26 -49.13 6.81
CA SER A 186 31.49 -49.54 8.00
C SER A 186 31.90 -48.74 9.22
N THR A 187 30.93 -48.40 10.06
CA THR A 187 31.16 -47.64 11.29
C THR A 187 31.87 -48.49 12.33
N VAL A 188 33.02 -48.02 12.82
CA VAL A 188 33.83 -48.72 13.83
C VAL A 188 34.18 -47.77 14.98
N ALA A 189 34.15 -48.29 16.21
CA ALA A 189 34.59 -47.55 17.39
C ALA A 189 36.13 -47.43 17.38
N VAL A 190 36.63 -46.24 17.71
CA VAL A 190 38.06 -45.96 17.82
C VAL A 190 38.55 -46.40 19.20
N VAL A 191 39.62 -47.21 19.22
CA VAL A 191 40.34 -47.55 20.46
C VAL A 191 41.15 -46.32 20.87
N GLN A 192 40.86 -45.78 22.05
CA GLN A 192 41.56 -44.63 22.61
C GLN A 192 42.94 -45.03 23.15
N GLY A 193 43.78 -44.04 23.48
CA GLY A 193 45.14 -44.27 23.97
C GLY A 193 45.23 -45.06 25.28
N ASP A 194 44.14 -45.15 26.04
CA ASP A 194 44.00 -45.94 27.28
C ASP A 194 43.43 -47.36 27.06
N GLY A 195 43.16 -47.74 25.80
CA GLY A 195 42.57 -49.02 25.42
C GLY A 195 41.05 -49.08 25.52
N SER A 196 40.38 -48.01 25.94
CA SER A 196 38.92 -47.93 25.96
C SER A 196 38.35 -47.74 24.55
N THR A 197 37.09 -48.13 24.36
CA THR A 197 36.33 -47.92 23.11
C THR A 197 35.03 -47.18 23.43
N PRO A 198 35.09 -45.90 23.82
CA PRO A 198 33.92 -45.15 24.30
C PRO A 198 32.88 -44.90 23.19
N GLY A 199 33.27 -45.05 21.92
CA GLY A 199 32.32 -45.04 20.79
C GLY A 199 31.55 -46.35 20.57
N LEU A 200 31.82 -47.41 21.35
CA LEU A 200 31.08 -48.66 21.25
C LEU A 200 29.64 -48.45 21.73
N GLY A 201 28.67 -48.69 20.84
CA GLY A 201 27.25 -48.37 21.06
C GLY A 201 26.75 -47.16 20.27
N PHE A 202 27.65 -46.39 19.64
CA PHE A 202 27.25 -45.44 18.60
C PHE A 202 26.55 -46.19 17.45
N PRO A 203 25.49 -45.62 16.84
CA PRO A 203 24.74 -46.27 15.78
C PRO A 203 25.63 -46.77 14.62
N GLY A 204 25.59 -48.08 14.37
CA GLY A 204 26.38 -48.75 13.32
C GLY A 204 27.63 -49.47 13.82
N THR A 205 28.10 -49.21 15.06
CA THR A 205 29.23 -49.95 15.65
C THR A 205 28.84 -51.36 16.11
N GLN A 206 27.59 -51.55 16.55
CA GLN A 206 27.02 -52.80 17.03
C GLN A 206 25.65 -53.02 16.37
N GLY A 207 25.66 -53.45 15.11
CA GLY A 207 24.45 -53.64 14.31
C GLY A 207 24.44 -52.73 13.09
N VAL A 208 24.71 -53.33 11.93
CA VAL A 208 24.83 -52.61 10.65
C VAL A 208 23.44 -52.26 10.12
N PHE A 209 23.27 -51.05 9.62
CA PHE A 209 22.07 -50.61 8.91
C PHE A 209 22.40 -49.71 7.72
N THR A 210 21.47 -49.61 6.78
CA THR A 210 21.60 -48.78 5.59
C THR A 210 21.70 -47.30 5.98
N GLY A 211 22.70 -46.59 5.46
CA GLY A 211 22.91 -45.16 5.75
C GLY A 211 23.79 -44.88 6.99
N GLN A 212 24.30 -45.89 7.69
CA GLN A 212 25.18 -45.70 8.86
C GLN A 212 26.43 -44.84 8.57
N HIS A 213 26.93 -44.86 7.33
CA HIS A 213 28.11 -44.07 6.93
C HIS A 213 27.79 -42.57 6.82
N GLU A 214 26.52 -42.19 6.63
CA GLU A 214 26.09 -40.80 6.50
C GLU A 214 26.10 -40.07 7.87
N LEU A 215 26.14 -40.84 8.97
CA LEU A 215 26.27 -40.35 10.34
C LEU A 215 27.67 -39.82 10.66
N ILE A 216 28.68 -40.23 9.89
CA ILE A 216 30.08 -39.80 10.05
C ILE A 216 30.42 -38.88 8.89
N SER A 217 30.08 -37.60 9.05
CA SER A 217 30.32 -36.56 8.05
C SER A 217 30.52 -35.21 8.74
N THR A 218 31.32 -34.35 8.11
CA THR A 218 31.49 -32.94 8.51
C THR A 218 30.22 -32.10 8.33
N SER A 219 29.22 -32.60 7.59
CA SER A 219 27.94 -31.92 7.35
C SER A 219 26.77 -32.57 8.11
N THR A 220 27.03 -33.55 8.99
CA THR A 220 26.02 -34.25 9.78
C THR A 220 26.31 -34.09 11.27
N LEU A 221 25.33 -33.62 12.02
CA LEU A 221 25.34 -33.65 13.47
C LEU A 221 24.44 -34.77 13.97
N VAL A 222 24.96 -35.64 14.82
CA VAL A 222 24.26 -36.82 15.37
C VAL A 222 24.15 -36.66 16.88
N PHE A 223 22.97 -36.86 17.44
CA PHE A 223 22.75 -36.95 18.88
C PHE A 223 22.35 -38.38 19.23
N VAL A 224 23.08 -38.99 20.15
CA VAL A 224 22.84 -40.36 20.66
C VAL A 224 22.46 -40.26 22.13
N VAL A 225 21.43 -41.00 22.56
CA VAL A 225 21.06 -41.06 23.98
C VAL A 225 22.21 -41.70 24.77
N ASP A 226 22.56 -41.10 25.90
CA ASP A 226 23.68 -41.47 26.79
C ASP A 226 23.38 -40.95 28.21
N SER A 227 22.63 -41.72 29.00
CA SER A 227 22.14 -41.30 30.32
C SER A 227 23.08 -41.66 31.46
N ASP A 228 23.86 -42.74 31.31
CA ASP A 228 24.83 -43.22 32.28
C ASP A 228 26.29 -42.88 31.91
N GLY A 229 26.53 -42.32 30.72
CA GLY A 229 27.86 -41.98 30.21
C GLY A 229 28.58 -43.15 29.52
N ASP A 230 27.90 -44.28 29.32
CA ASP A 230 28.40 -45.47 28.63
C ASP A 230 27.45 -45.88 27.47
N LEU A 231 27.83 -45.50 26.24
CA LEU A 231 27.07 -45.86 25.04
C LEU A 231 26.87 -47.37 24.86
N ALA A 232 27.64 -48.26 25.51
CA ALA A 232 27.48 -49.70 25.34
C ALA A 232 26.23 -50.28 26.03
N THR A 233 25.55 -49.53 26.91
CA THR A 233 24.39 -50.01 27.68
C THR A 233 23.05 -49.93 26.94
N HIS A 234 23.02 -49.29 25.77
CA HIS A 234 21.88 -49.14 24.84
C HIS A 234 20.62 -48.56 25.50
N GLU A 235 20.30 -47.32 25.15
CA GLU A 235 19.26 -46.52 25.79
C GLU A 235 18.28 -45.96 24.76
N ALA A 236 17.08 -45.69 25.22
CA ALA A 236 15.98 -45.14 24.42
C ALA A 236 15.68 -43.71 24.85
N PHE A 237 15.12 -42.92 23.93
CA PHE A 237 14.49 -41.65 24.31
C PHE A 237 13.34 -41.89 25.31
N PRO A 238 12.98 -40.90 26.15
CA PRO A 238 11.84 -41.04 27.05
C PRO A 238 10.53 -41.20 26.29
N SER A 239 9.66 -42.11 26.76
CA SER A 239 8.32 -42.35 26.21
C SER A 239 7.26 -41.43 26.83
N GLY A 240 6.15 -41.19 26.10
CA GLY A 240 5.03 -40.37 26.59
C GLY A 240 5.29 -38.86 26.57
N VAL A 241 6.33 -38.42 25.86
CA VAL A 241 6.73 -37.02 25.64
C VAL A 241 7.11 -36.83 24.18
N GLN A 242 7.07 -35.59 23.70
CA GLN A 242 7.61 -35.21 22.40
C GLN A 242 9.14 -35.09 22.49
N VAL A 243 9.86 -35.86 21.67
CA VAL A 243 11.30 -35.77 21.48
C VAL A 243 11.56 -34.74 20.40
N ARG A 244 12.15 -33.60 20.78
CA ARG A 244 12.34 -32.44 19.92
C ARG A 244 13.82 -32.21 19.65
N MET A 245 14.18 -32.00 18.38
CA MET A 245 15.46 -31.43 17.98
C MET A 245 15.21 -30.06 17.37
N GLU A 246 15.59 -29.02 18.11
CA GLU A 246 15.52 -27.62 17.69
C GLU A 246 16.82 -27.22 16.99
N ILE A 247 16.72 -26.61 15.81
CA ILE A 247 17.86 -26.16 15.01
C ILE A 247 17.63 -24.70 14.63
N LYS A 248 18.47 -23.80 15.13
CA LYS A 248 18.35 -22.34 14.94
C LYS A 248 19.19 -21.85 13.75
N THR A 249 18.87 -20.66 13.25
CA THR A 249 19.62 -20.00 12.17
C THR A 249 21.08 -19.65 12.54
N SER A 250 21.42 -19.73 13.84
CA SER A 250 22.79 -19.55 14.34
C SER A 250 23.74 -20.72 14.08
N VAL A 251 23.26 -21.83 13.50
CA VAL A 251 24.15 -22.87 12.94
C VAL A 251 24.91 -22.28 11.76
N LEU A 252 26.24 -22.35 11.79
CA LEU A 252 27.10 -21.82 10.75
C LEU A 252 27.74 -22.94 9.94
N SER A 253 27.92 -22.70 8.65
CA SER A 253 28.86 -23.49 7.85
C SER A 253 30.29 -23.15 8.24
N LYS A 254 31.25 -24.03 7.91
CA LYS A 254 32.69 -23.77 8.06
C LYS A 254 33.18 -22.51 7.33
N ALA A 255 32.40 -22.01 6.37
CA ALA A 255 32.64 -20.74 5.67
C ALA A 255 31.99 -19.52 6.35
N GLY A 256 31.40 -19.68 7.54
CA GLY A 256 30.73 -18.62 8.31
C GLY A 256 29.34 -18.23 7.82
N ARG A 257 28.73 -19.00 6.90
CA ARG A 257 27.37 -18.72 6.40
C ARG A 257 26.31 -19.31 7.34
N PRO A 258 25.29 -18.55 7.76
CA PRO A 258 24.20 -19.04 8.60
C PRO A 258 23.25 -19.96 7.85
N LEU A 259 22.47 -20.73 8.62
CA LEU A 259 21.40 -21.57 8.12
C LEU A 259 20.20 -20.72 7.66
N ASP A 260 19.65 -21.02 6.48
CA ASP A 260 18.56 -20.26 5.85
C ASP A 260 17.29 -20.19 6.70
N PHE A 261 16.90 -21.32 7.28
CA PHE A 261 15.66 -21.46 8.04
C PHE A 261 15.91 -22.25 9.32
N GLN A 262 15.27 -21.83 10.41
CA GLN A 262 15.19 -22.67 11.60
C GLN A 262 14.35 -23.92 11.32
N ALA A 263 14.53 -24.96 12.12
CA ALA A 263 13.80 -26.22 11.99
C ALA A 263 13.49 -26.81 13.36
N LEU A 264 12.35 -27.50 13.44
CA LEU A 264 11.96 -28.29 14.60
C LEU A 264 11.59 -29.70 14.12
N ALA A 265 12.43 -30.68 14.42
CA ALA A 265 12.06 -32.08 14.27
C ALA A 265 11.39 -32.55 15.56
N SER A 266 10.15 -33.05 15.47
CA SER A 266 9.39 -33.60 16.59
C SER A 266 8.95 -35.03 16.28
N THR A 267 9.10 -35.92 17.25
CA THR A 267 8.71 -37.33 17.15
C THR A 267 8.51 -37.91 18.55
N THR A 268 7.89 -39.08 18.64
CA THR A 268 7.68 -39.82 19.90
C THR A 268 8.38 -41.18 19.88
N VAL A 269 8.40 -41.82 21.05
CA VAL A 269 8.77 -43.23 21.22
C VAL A 269 7.51 -44.07 21.28
N GLY A 270 7.32 -44.93 20.28
CA GLY A 270 6.04 -45.59 20.01
C GLY A 270 5.09 -44.71 19.20
N ALA A 271 3.83 -45.13 19.09
CA ALA A 271 2.82 -44.38 18.35
C ALA A 271 2.56 -43.01 19.01
N ASP A 272 2.39 -41.98 18.18
CA ASP A 272 2.08 -40.65 18.67
C ASP A 272 0.61 -40.52 19.07
N THR A 273 0.36 -40.45 20.38
CA THR A 273 -0.97 -40.27 20.97
C THR A 273 -1.07 -38.95 21.76
N LEU A 274 -0.07 -38.07 21.63
CA LEU A 274 -0.02 -36.82 22.37
C LEU A 274 -0.83 -35.76 21.62
N ALA A 275 -1.59 -34.94 22.34
CA ALA A 275 -2.36 -33.88 21.70
C ALA A 275 -1.48 -32.64 21.49
N PRO A 276 -1.63 -31.93 20.35
CA PRO A 276 -0.96 -30.65 20.17
C PRO A 276 -1.63 -29.61 21.06
N GLU A 277 -0.88 -28.96 21.96
CA GLU A 277 -1.41 -27.90 22.82
C GLU A 277 -0.72 -26.57 22.51
N VAL A 278 -1.42 -25.45 22.69
CA VAL A 278 -0.73 -24.16 22.77
C VAL A 278 0.04 -24.12 24.08
N LEU A 279 1.32 -23.78 24.00
CA LEU A 279 2.18 -23.69 25.16
C LEU A 279 1.65 -22.62 26.13
N PHE A 280 1.92 -22.72 27.43
CA PHE A 280 1.55 -21.70 28.41
C PHE A 280 2.78 -21.04 29.05
N SER A 281 2.66 -19.78 29.48
CA SER A 281 3.68 -19.12 30.29
C SER A 281 3.84 -19.84 31.65
N PRO A 282 5.07 -19.90 32.20
CA PRO A 282 5.28 -20.47 33.53
C PRO A 282 4.49 -19.72 34.62
N PRO A 283 4.11 -20.37 35.73
CA PRO A 283 3.42 -19.73 36.87
C PRO A 283 4.14 -18.45 37.37
N PRO A 284 3.44 -17.46 37.95
CA PRO A 284 2.12 -17.54 38.62
C PRO A 284 0.90 -17.16 37.77
N GLN A 285 1.07 -16.66 36.54
CA GLN A 285 -0.01 -16.43 35.58
C GLN A 285 0.26 -17.29 34.33
N ALA A 286 -0.68 -18.17 33.99
CA ALA A 286 -0.58 -19.07 32.85
C ALA A 286 -1.40 -18.51 31.68
N PHE A 287 -0.77 -17.69 30.84
CA PHE A 287 -1.33 -17.26 29.56
C PHE A 287 -0.88 -18.21 28.46
N PRO A 288 -1.71 -18.47 27.43
CA PRO A 288 -1.23 -19.18 26.25
C PRO A 288 -0.08 -18.38 25.61
N ARG A 289 0.89 -19.09 25.03
CA ARG A 289 2.11 -18.57 24.40
C ARG A 289 1.76 -18.01 23.04
N ILE A 290 1.11 -16.86 23.14
CA ILE A 290 0.65 -16.04 22.06
C ILE A 290 1.27 -14.66 22.31
N SER A 291 2.03 -14.16 21.33
CA SER A 291 2.71 -12.87 21.42
C SER A 291 2.34 -12.03 20.21
N PRO A 292 1.86 -10.79 20.37
CA PRO A 292 1.59 -10.12 21.65
C PRO A 292 0.48 -10.77 22.47
N GLY A 293 0.55 -10.66 23.80
CA GLY A 293 -0.40 -11.30 24.72
C GLY A 293 -0.11 -11.00 26.19
N GLY A 294 -0.79 -11.66 27.12
CA GLY A 294 -0.54 -11.56 28.55
C GLY A 294 -0.85 -10.19 29.16
N GLY A 295 -1.65 -9.37 28.48
CA GLY A 295 -1.95 -7.98 28.86
C GLY A 295 -0.85 -6.98 28.48
N GLU A 296 0.02 -7.33 27.53
CA GLU A 296 0.99 -6.38 26.94
C GLU A 296 0.30 -5.07 26.51
N LEU A 297 0.95 -3.94 26.78
CA LEU A 297 0.44 -2.60 26.51
C LEU A 297 1.29 -1.91 25.44
N GLY A 298 0.69 -1.00 24.67
CA GLY A 298 1.42 -0.20 23.69
C GLY A 298 1.87 -0.98 22.46
N VAL A 299 1.17 -2.08 22.15
CA VAL A 299 1.47 -2.94 21.01
C VAL A 299 1.19 -2.21 19.69
N ASP A 300 2.05 -2.36 18.69
CA ASP A 300 1.82 -1.79 17.37
C ASP A 300 0.50 -2.31 16.77
N PRO A 301 -0.46 -1.45 16.36
CA PRO A 301 -1.69 -1.88 15.70
C PRO A 301 -1.48 -2.63 14.37
N LEU A 302 -0.27 -2.58 13.79
CA LEU A 302 0.14 -3.34 12.60
C LEU A 302 0.80 -4.69 12.94
N THR A 303 0.80 -5.11 14.21
CA THR A 303 1.47 -6.33 14.65
C THR A 303 0.87 -7.60 14.02
N THR A 304 1.75 -8.57 13.75
CA THR A 304 1.33 -9.97 13.60
C THR A 304 1.18 -10.62 14.97
N ILE A 305 0.35 -11.65 15.09
CA ILE A 305 0.18 -12.42 16.32
C ILE A 305 0.88 -13.77 16.13
N ARG A 306 1.86 -14.10 16.95
CA ARG A 306 2.58 -15.37 16.91
C ARG A 306 1.99 -16.35 17.91
N VAL A 307 1.74 -17.59 17.49
CA VAL A 307 1.24 -18.68 18.33
C VAL A 307 2.26 -19.83 18.33
N GLU A 308 2.59 -20.33 19.53
CA GLU A 308 3.50 -21.47 19.74
C GLU A 308 2.73 -22.71 20.21
N PHE A 309 2.85 -23.80 19.45
CA PHE A 309 2.31 -25.12 19.79
C PHE A 309 3.41 -26.03 20.37
N SER A 310 3.00 -27.05 21.12
CA SER A 310 3.88 -28.06 21.72
C SER A 310 4.63 -28.90 20.67
N GLU A 311 4.07 -29.02 19.48
CA GLU A 311 4.57 -29.82 18.37
C GLU A 311 4.07 -29.30 17.01
N PRO A 312 4.60 -29.82 15.88
CA PRO A 312 4.12 -29.48 14.54
C PRO A 312 2.62 -29.78 14.32
N VAL A 313 1.88 -28.79 13.83
CA VAL A 313 0.43 -28.91 13.56
C VAL A 313 0.11 -28.85 12.07
N GLN A 314 -1.04 -29.38 11.68
CA GLN A 314 -1.55 -29.31 10.32
C GLN A 314 -1.91 -27.86 9.97
N PRO A 315 -1.40 -27.30 8.86
CA PRO A 315 -1.64 -25.90 8.49
C PRO A 315 -3.13 -25.54 8.44
N TRP A 316 -3.94 -26.39 7.83
CA TRP A 316 -5.38 -26.18 7.66
C TRP A 316 -6.18 -26.20 8.97
N SER A 317 -5.62 -26.75 10.04
CA SER A 317 -6.26 -26.78 11.36
C SER A 317 -6.02 -25.49 12.16
N VAL A 318 -5.07 -24.64 11.74
CA VAL A 318 -4.77 -23.35 12.37
C VAL A 318 -5.55 -22.22 11.68
N GLY A 319 -5.51 -22.17 10.35
CA GLY A 319 -6.20 -21.15 9.54
C GLY A 319 -5.83 -21.23 8.06
N ASP A 320 -6.25 -20.23 7.29
CA ASP A 320 -5.98 -20.18 5.86
C ASP A 320 -4.54 -19.74 5.57
N LEU A 321 -3.81 -20.52 4.77
CA LEU A 321 -2.48 -20.15 4.31
C LEU A 321 -2.54 -18.86 3.46
N LEU A 322 -1.41 -18.15 3.40
CA LEU A 322 -1.25 -16.92 2.61
C LEU A 322 -1.27 -17.22 1.10
N THR A 323 -2.47 -17.37 0.55
CA THR A 323 -2.76 -17.76 -0.85
C THR A 323 -3.10 -16.58 -1.75
N GLY A 324 -3.15 -15.36 -1.21
CA GLY A 324 -3.60 -14.15 -1.91
C GLY A 324 -5.12 -14.03 -2.05
N THR A 325 -5.90 -14.96 -1.47
CA THR A 325 -7.37 -14.85 -1.35
C THR A 325 -7.75 -14.34 0.04
N VAL A 326 -9.01 -13.95 0.25
CA VAL A 326 -9.46 -13.49 1.58
C VAL A 326 -9.39 -14.63 2.59
N PRO A 327 -8.82 -14.42 3.78
CA PRO A 327 -8.87 -15.44 4.81
C PRO A 327 -10.30 -15.55 5.37
N THR A 328 -10.71 -16.77 5.67
CA THR A 328 -11.93 -17.07 6.41
C THR A 328 -11.69 -16.91 7.92
N LEU A 329 -12.77 -16.90 8.70
CA LEU A 329 -12.65 -16.95 10.16
C LEU A 329 -12.16 -18.34 10.57
N SER A 330 -11.03 -18.40 11.26
CA SER A 330 -10.53 -19.64 11.84
C SER A 330 -11.46 -20.12 12.96
N THR A 331 -11.68 -21.43 13.01
CA THR A 331 -12.41 -22.07 14.12
C THR A 331 -11.48 -22.41 15.28
N ALA A 332 -10.18 -22.54 15.05
CA ALA A 332 -9.19 -22.86 16.07
C ALA A 332 -8.76 -21.65 16.89
N LEU A 333 -8.48 -20.53 16.20
CA LEU A 333 -8.01 -19.29 16.80
C LEU A 333 -8.95 -18.14 16.43
N VAL A 334 -9.40 -17.39 17.43
CA VAL A 334 -10.33 -16.27 17.24
C VAL A 334 -9.65 -14.98 17.71
N VAL A 335 -9.47 -14.03 16.80
CA VAL A 335 -8.93 -12.70 17.09
C VAL A 335 -10.09 -11.70 17.10
N ARG A 336 -10.24 -10.93 18.19
CA ARG A 336 -11.40 -10.06 18.41
C ARG A 336 -11.02 -8.71 18.99
N PHE A 337 -11.73 -7.66 18.61
CA PHE A 337 -11.62 -6.34 19.27
C PHE A 337 -12.98 -5.62 19.29
N GLY A 338 -13.03 -4.50 20.02
CA GLY A 338 -14.23 -3.65 20.08
C GLY A 338 -15.17 -4.00 21.24
N PRO A 339 -16.25 -3.24 21.42
CA PRO A 339 -17.12 -3.38 22.59
C PRO A 339 -17.94 -4.67 22.52
N THR A 340 -18.41 -5.15 23.66
CA THR A 340 -19.21 -6.38 23.76
C THR A 340 -20.53 -6.33 22.97
N THR A 341 -21.03 -5.13 22.68
CA THR A 341 -22.24 -4.90 21.87
C THR A 341 -21.98 -4.94 20.37
N SER A 342 -20.72 -4.84 19.92
CA SER A 342 -20.33 -4.85 18.52
C SER A 342 -18.91 -5.41 18.34
N THR A 343 -18.69 -6.62 18.85
CA THR A 343 -17.37 -7.27 18.81
C THR A 343 -17.03 -7.66 17.37
N VAL A 344 -15.83 -7.27 16.94
CA VAL A 344 -15.33 -7.49 15.59
C VAL A 344 -14.48 -8.75 15.60
N HIS A 345 -14.79 -9.71 14.74
CA HIS A 345 -13.95 -10.87 14.49
C HIS A 345 -13.01 -10.58 13.33
N VAL A 346 -11.72 -10.78 13.55
CA VAL A 346 -10.68 -10.47 12.56
C VAL A 346 -10.25 -11.75 11.86
N PRO A 347 -10.54 -11.92 10.56
CA PRO A 347 -9.95 -13.01 9.79
C PRO A 347 -8.46 -12.76 9.59
N PHE A 348 -7.67 -13.82 9.46
CA PHE A 348 -6.22 -13.73 9.33
C PHE A 348 -5.68 -14.87 8.47
N HIS A 349 -4.57 -14.60 7.79
CA HIS A 349 -3.76 -15.65 7.20
C HIS A 349 -2.83 -16.26 8.23
N VAL A 350 -2.44 -17.50 8.02
CA VAL A 350 -1.40 -18.15 8.80
C VAL A 350 -0.16 -18.40 7.94
N LYS A 351 1.01 -18.15 8.53
CA LYS A 351 2.30 -18.43 7.92
C LYS A 351 3.19 -19.11 8.97
N PRO A 352 3.81 -20.26 8.68
CA PRO A 352 4.76 -20.84 9.61
C PRO A 352 6.05 -20.01 9.61
N ILE A 353 6.77 -20.01 10.72
CA ILE A 353 8.06 -19.31 10.82
C ILE A 353 9.11 -19.87 9.84
N SER A 354 8.94 -21.15 9.45
CA SER A 354 9.79 -21.87 8.52
C SER A 354 9.03 -23.06 7.91
N PRO A 355 9.32 -23.47 6.67
CA PRO A 355 8.78 -24.71 6.10
C PRO A 355 9.23 -25.98 6.85
N TYR A 356 10.20 -25.88 7.75
CA TYR A 356 10.72 -26.97 8.60
C TYR A 356 10.29 -26.85 10.07
N ASP A 357 9.46 -25.88 10.42
CA ASP A 357 8.97 -25.64 11.78
C ASP A 357 7.49 -25.24 11.71
N LEU A 358 6.63 -26.25 11.78
CA LEU A 358 5.17 -26.09 11.78
C LEU A 358 4.58 -26.02 13.19
N SER A 359 5.39 -25.79 14.24
CA SER A 359 4.87 -25.57 15.60
C SER A 359 4.72 -24.09 15.94
N VAL A 360 5.24 -23.18 15.11
CA VAL A 360 5.16 -21.73 15.34
C VAL A 360 4.55 -21.04 14.13
N TRP A 361 3.46 -20.32 14.35
CA TRP A 361 2.66 -19.68 13.30
C TRP A 361 2.49 -18.20 13.57
N ASP A 362 2.75 -17.39 12.55
CA ASP A 362 2.35 -16.00 12.49
C ASP A 362 0.95 -15.90 11.89
N LEU A 363 0.04 -15.30 12.66
CA LEU A 363 -1.28 -14.88 12.24
C LEU A 363 -1.15 -13.45 11.72
N ILE A 364 -1.49 -13.26 10.45
CA ILE A 364 -1.43 -12.00 9.74
C ILE A 364 -2.86 -11.48 9.60
N PRO A 365 -3.29 -10.49 10.42
CA PRO A 365 -4.64 -9.94 10.35
C PRO A 365 -4.98 -9.41 8.95
N ALA A 366 -6.21 -9.61 8.50
CA ALA A 366 -6.65 -9.13 7.20
C ALA A 366 -6.80 -7.61 7.11
N PHE A 367 -6.90 -6.93 8.25
CA PHE A 367 -6.91 -5.48 8.36
C PHE A 367 -6.34 -5.04 9.72
N ASN A 368 -5.82 -3.82 9.76
CA ASN A 368 -5.13 -3.25 10.92
C ASN A 368 -6.08 -3.01 12.09
N PHE A 369 -5.55 -3.08 13.31
CA PHE A 369 -6.29 -2.67 14.49
C PHE A 369 -6.39 -1.13 14.56
N PRO A 370 -7.47 -0.56 15.13
CA PRO A 370 -7.65 0.90 15.17
C PRO A 370 -6.66 1.71 15.99
N GLY A 371 -5.91 1.07 16.88
CA GLY A 371 -5.00 1.72 17.82
C GLY A 371 -5.72 2.41 18.98
N SER A 372 -4.94 2.93 19.92
CA SER A 372 -5.43 3.79 21.00
C SER A 372 -5.45 5.25 20.56
N GLY A 373 -6.64 5.85 20.46
CA GLY A 373 -6.76 7.31 20.36
C GLY A 373 -6.21 8.01 21.62
N PRO A 374 -6.05 9.34 21.59
CA PRO A 374 -5.55 10.10 22.74
C PRO A 374 -6.48 9.96 23.96
N PRO A 375 -5.96 10.07 25.20
CA PRO A 375 -6.72 9.81 26.44
C PRO A 375 -8.03 10.58 26.62
N GLN A 376 -8.18 11.70 25.95
CA GLN A 376 -9.33 12.60 26.03
C GLN A 376 -10.45 12.23 25.05
N ALA A 377 -10.17 11.34 24.09
CA ALA A 377 -11.07 10.91 23.02
C ALA A 377 -10.89 9.41 22.69
N GLU A 378 -10.51 8.60 23.68
CA GLU A 378 -10.18 7.19 23.50
C GLU A 378 -11.33 6.41 22.85
N CYS A 379 -10.99 5.51 21.94
CA CYS A 379 -11.94 4.60 21.30
C CYS A 379 -12.37 3.42 22.22
N GLY A 380 -12.22 3.53 23.54
CA GLY A 380 -12.56 2.47 24.49
C GLY A 380 -11.98 1.10 24.10
N THR A 381 -12.80 0.06 24.19
CA THR A 381 -12.50 -1.36 23.88
C THR A 381 -11.95 -1.65 22.47
N PHE A 382 -11.89 -0.68 21.56
CA PHE A 382 -11.29 -0.86 20.23
C PHE A 382 -9.76 -0.99 20.26
N ASN A 383 -9.11 -0.52 21.32
CA ASN A 383 -7.66 -0.70 21.52
C ASN A 383 -7.31 -2.04 22.19
N ARG A 384 -8.29 -2.83 22.63
CA ARG A 384 -8.07 -4.14 23.24
C ARG A 384 -8.32 -5.22 22.20
N VAL A 385 -7.32 -6.07 22.01
CA VAL A 385 -7.41 -7.24 21.15
C VAL A 385 -7.38 -8.49 22.03
N ASP A 386 -8.44 -9.26 21.98
CA ASP A 386 -8.54 -10.58 22.61
C ASP A 386 -8.19 -11.66 21.58
N VAL A 387 -7.39 -12.65 22.00
CA VAL A 387 -6.99 -13.80 21.19
C VAL A 387 -7.34 -15.07 21.95
N ASP A 388 -8.23 -15.87 21.37
CA ASP A 388 -8.73 -17.09 21.98
C ASP A 388 -8.33 -18.31 21.15
N ILE A 389 -7.91 -19.36 21.84
CA ILE A 389 -7.78 -20.70 21.25
C ILE A 389 -8.91 -21.60 21.75
N ASN A 390 -9.58 -22.24 20.81
CA ASN A 390 -10.64 -23.21 21.06
C ASN A 390 -10.08 -24.63 21.18
N ALA A 391 -10.59 -25.39 22.15
CA ALA A 391 -10.34 -26.83 22.24
C ALA A 391 -11.02 -27.60 21.09
N GLY A 392 -10.43 -28.72 20.68
CA GLY A 392 -11.05 -29.64 19.71
C GLY A 392 -10.97 -29.19 18.25
N GLN A 393 -10.02 -28.32 17.88
CA GLN A 393 -9.94 -27.71 16.54
C GLN A 393 -8.58 -27.94 15.86
N THR A 394 -7.48 -27.70 16.58
CA THR A 394 -6.12 -27.84 16.04
C THR A 394 -5.70 -29.31 16.03
N THR A 395 -5.14 -29.77 14.91
CA THR A 395 -4.76 -31.17 14.69
C THR A 395 -3.25 -31.28 14.42
N ASP A 396 -2.57 -32.26 15.01
CA ASP A 396 -1.14 -32.53 14.76
C ASP A 396 -0.90 -33.33 13.47
N LEU A 397 0.35 -33.72 13.21
CA LEU A 397 0.68 -34.54 12.05
C LEU A 397 0.24 -36.01 12.16
N ALA A 398 -0.09 -36.49 13.36
CA ALA A 398 -0.55 -37.86 13.64
C ALA A 398 -2.08 -38.02 13.67
N GLY A 399 -2.83 -36.91 13.68
CA GLY A 399 -4.29 -36.86 13.76
C GLY A 399 -4.86 -36.66 15.16
N ASN A 400 -4.03 -36.37 16.18
CA ASN A 400 -4.52 -36.00 17.51
C ASN A 400 -4.98 -34.54 17.52
N ILE A 401 -5.91 -34.21 18.41
CA ILE A 401 -6.58 -32.90 18.46
C ILE A 401 -6.37 -32.25 19.82
N ASN A 402 -6.13 -30.93 19.83
CA ASN A 402 -5.92 -30.16 21.05
C ASN A 402 -7.10 -30.27 22.04
N GLN A 403 -6.80 -30.34 23.33
CA GLN A 403 -7.80 -30.48 24.39
C GLN A 403 -7.96 -29.20 25.21
N LEU A 404 -6.91 -28.37 25.28
CA LEU A 404 -6.94 -27.14 26.06
C LEU A 404 -7.49 -25.98 25.24
N ALA A 405 -8.28 -25.15 25.92
CA ALA A 405 -8.67 -23.82 25.46
C ALA A 405 -7.93 -22.77 26.29
N GLY A 406 -7.78 -21.57 25.74
CA GLY A 406 -7.04 -20.49 26.37
C GLY A 406 -7.43 -19.14 25.80
N THR A 407 -7.25 -18.11 26.61
CA THR A 407 -7.49 -16.73 26.18
C THR A 407 -6.32 -15.87 26.64
N THR A 408 -5.95 -14.94 25.78
CA THR A 408 -4.98 -13.89 26.08
C THR A 408 -5.48 -12.59 25.49
N PHE A 409 -4.87 -11.48 25.88
CA PHE A 409 -5.18 -10.19 25.28
C PHE A 409 -3.97 -9.29 25.27
N PHE A 410 -4.02 -8.25 24.46
CA PHE A 410 -3.08 -7.14 24.48
C PHE A 410 -3.81 -5.83 24.19
N ILE A 411 -3.18 -4.72 24.55
CA ILE A 411 -3.68 -3.37 24.30
C ILE A 411 -2.77 -2.70 23.27
N THR A 412 -3.35 -2.32 22.14
CA THR A 412 -2.63 -1.58 21.10
C THR A 412 -2.28 -0.17 21.59
N GLY A 413 -1.11 0.31 21.23
CA GLY A 413 -0.74 1.72 21.35
C GLY A 413 -1.39 2.57 20.26
N GLU A 414 -0.95 3.83 20.17
CA GLU A 414 -1.46 4.81 19.20
C GLU A 414 -1.24 4.37 17.75
N GLY A 415 -0.06 3.79 17.48
CA GLY A 415 0.33 3.31 16.16
C GLY A 415 0.32 4.38 15.08
N PRO A 416 0.39 4.00 13.79
CA PRO A 416 0.02 4.88 12.70
C PRO A 416 -1.51 5.05 12.73
N GLY A 417 -2.00 6.24 13.08
CA GLY A 417 -3.44 6.51 13.13
C GLY A 417 -4.15 6.10 11.84
N ILE A 418 -5.38 5.61 11.94
CA ILE A 418 -6.23 5.33 10.79
C ILE A 418 -6.67 6.66 10.20
N ALA A 419 -6.58 6.81 8.87
CA ALA A 419 -7.06 7.97 8.16
C ALA A 419 -8.45 7.72 7.53
N ASN A 420 -9.38 8.65 7.75
CA ASN A 420 -10.65 8.74 7.04
C ASN A 420 -10.86 10.20 6.63
N ILE A 421 -10.34 10.53 5.46
CA ILE A 421 -10.09 11.91 5.03
C ILE A 421 -11.03 12.28 3.88
N PRO A 422 -11.53 13.52 3.80
CA PRO A 422 -12.32 13.96 2.64
C PRO A 422 -11.55 13.73 1.33
N VAL A 423 -12.32 13.50 0.27
CA VAL A 423 -11.77 13.34 -1.08
C VAL A 423 -12.36 14.40 -2.02
N THR A 424 -11.76 14.54 -3.21
CA THR A 424 -12.23 15.47 -4.24
C THR A 424 -13.74 15.33 -4.50
N PRO A 425 -14.49 16.45 -4.61
CA PRO A 425 -14.03 17.84 -4.72
C PRO A 425 -13.66 18.53 -3.40
N ASP A 426 -13.91 17.90 -2.25
CA ASP A 426 -13.84 18.56 -0.95
C ASP A 426 -12.44 18.52 -0.29
N ALA A 427 -11.39 18.34 -1.09
CA ALA A 427 -10.03 18.15 -0.58
C ALA A 427 -8.98 18.88 -1.43
N ILE A 428 -8.03 19.53 -0.74
CA ILE A 428 -6.76 20.01 -1.31
C ILE A 428 -5.62 19.32 -0.57
N TYR A 429 -4.67 18.77 -1.31
CA TYR A 429 -3.58 17.97 -0.76
C TYR A 429 -2.32 18.82 -0.63
N LEU A 430 -1.63 18.68 0.49
CA LEU A 430 -0.47 19.47 0.87
C LEU A 430 0.75 18.57 0.96
N GLY A 431 1.79 18.90 0.21
CA GLY A 431 3.10 18.31 0.39
C GLY A 431 3.95 19.15 1.32
N ARG A 432 4.23 18.62 2.52
CA ARG A 432 5.03 19.30 3.54
C ARG A 432 6.46 18.78 3.51
N THR A 433 7.40 19.71 3.55
CA THR A 433 8.84 19.45 3.60
C THR A 433 9.39 19.79 4.98
N GLY A 434 10.69 19.59 5.22
CA GLY A 434 11.33 19.91 6.51
C GLY A 434 11.72 18.67 7.32
N GLY A 435 11.76 18.79 8.65
CA GLY A 435 12.27 17.74 9.54
C GLY A 435 11.43 16.46 9.55
N SER A 436 10.16 16.54 9.17
CA SER A 436 9.27 15.39 8.96
C SER A 436 8.47 15.61 7.68
N PRO A 437 8.97 15.18 6.51
CA PRO A 437 8.24 15.30 5.26
C PRO A 437 7.00 14.41 5.27
N GLY A 438 5.93 14.87 4.62
CA GLY A 438 4.65 14.20 4.68
C GLY A 438 3.54 14.85 3.86
N ILE A 439 2.35 14.28 3.97
CA ILE A 439 1.13 14.79 3.34
C ILE A 439 0.15 15.23 4.42
N SER A 440 -0.48 16.39 4.21
CA SER A 440 -1.66 16.86 4.94
C SER A 440 -2.79 17.13 3.94
N VAL A 441 -4.04 17.19 4.40
CA VAL A 441 -5.20 17.46 3.53
C VAL A 441 -6.09 18.52 4.16
N ILE A 442 -6.45 19.53 3.37
CA ILE A 442 -7.41 20.57 3.73
C ILE A 442 -8.82 20.05 3.44
N ASP A 443 -9.69 20.12 4.43
CA ASP A 443 -11.12 19.83 4.29
C ASP A 443 -11.88 21.06 3.77
N LEU A 444 -12.58 20.91 2.63
CA LEU A 444 -13.44 21.95 2.05
C LEU A 444 -14.94 21.66 2.24
N ASN A 445 -15.30 20.48 2.75
CA ASN A 445 -16.68 20.12 3.08
C ASN A 445 -17.10 20.75 4.40
N GLY A 446 -16.29 20.51 5.45
CA GLY A 446 -16.53 20.99 6.80
C GLY A 446 -17.59 20.22 7.61
N PHE A 447 -18.23 19.19 7.04
CA PHE A 447 -19.25 18.37 7.71
C PHE A 447 -19.09 16.87 7.47
N GLY A 448 -17.87 16.38 7.24
CA GLY A 448 -17.59 14.94 7.10
C GLY A 448 -17.64 14.19 8.43
N GLN A 449 -17.98 12.89 8.42
CA GLN A 449 -17.94 12.01 9.60
C GLN A 449 -16.59 11.24 9.72
N GLY A 450 -15.52 11.83 9.19
CA GLY A 450 -14.17 11.25 9.12
C GLY A 450 -13.49 10.93 10.45
N THR A 451 -12.17 10.76 10.42
CA THR A 451 -11.33 10.65 11.62
C THR A 451 -11.06 12.05 12.17
N GLY A 452 -11.01 12.21 13.50
CA GLY A 452 -10.86 13.53 14.12
C GLY A 452 -11.32 13.59 15.57
N ASN A 453 -11.37 14.79 16.14
CA ASN A 453 -11.87 14.99 17.50
C ASN A 453 -13.40 14.80 17.54
N PRO A 454 -13.94 13.80 18.25
CA PRO A 454 -15.39 13.53 18.30
C PRO A 454 -16.17 14.50 19.19
N THR A 455 -15.49 15.38 19.93
CA THR A 455 -16.12 16.22 20.94
C THR A 455 -17.13 17.17 20.32
N PHE A 456 -18.36 17.18 20.85
CA PHE A 456 -19.42 18.11 20.49
C PHE A 456 -20.18 18.58 21.73
N ASP A 457 -20.38 19.88 21.86
CA ASP A 457 -21.16 20.50 22.95
C ASP A 457 -22.45 21.11 22.37
N PRO A 458 -23.63 20.56 22.68
CA PRO A 458 -24.90 21.10 22.16
C PRO A 458 -25.23 22.50 22.70
N VAL A 459 -24.58 22.96 23.78
CA VAL A 459 -24.74 24.32 24.32
C VAL A 459 -23.81 25.29 23.60
N ASN A 460 -22.61 24.85 23.24
CA ASN A 460 -21.61 25.62 22.49
C ASN A 460 -21.24 24.87 21.19
N PRO A 461 -22.13 24.85 20.18
CA PRO A 461 -22.04 23.94 19.04
C PRO A 461 -20.84 24.17 18.12
N ILE A 462 -20.11 25.28 18.28
CA ILE A 462 -19.03 25.73 17.40
C ILE A 462 -17.75 26.04 18.18
N LEU A 463 -17.35 25.20 19.12
CA LEU A 463 -16.06 25.38 19.78
C LEU A 463 -14.90 25.08 18.82
N GLU A 464 -13.89 25.97 18.74
CA GLU A 464 -12.71 25.75 17.89
C GLU A 464 -12.04 24.41 18.23
N GLY A 465 -11.79 23.59 17.20
CA GLY A 465 -11.17 22.26 17.38
C GLY A 465 -12.14 21.10 17.57
N ASN A 466 -13.42 21.36 17.82
CA ASN A 466 -14.45 20.32 17.92
C ASN A 466 -15.00 19.92 16.55
N THR A 467 -15.67 18.78 16.50
CA THR A 467 -16.32 18.33 15.27
C THR A 467 -17.53 19.18 14.93
N ASN A 468 -17.64 19.51 13.65
CA ASN A 468 -18.76 20.21 13.05
C ASN A 468 -19.75 19.26 12.37
N PHE A 469 -19.46 17.95 12.31
CA PHE A 469 -20.38 16.95 11.76
C PHE A 469 -21.78 17.00 12.41
N PRO A 470 -21.92 17.13 13.75
CA PRO A 470 -23.24 17.19 14.37
C PRO A 470 -24.04 18.44 14.03
N ASN A 471 -23.38 19.51 13.55
CA ASN A 471 -24.06 20.72 13.08
C ASN A 471 -24.66 20.58 11.67
N ASN A 472 -24.38 19.46 10.99
CA ASN A 472 -24.95 19.22 9.68
C ASN A 472 -26.48 19.13 9.75
N PRO A 473 -27.23 19.97 9.02
CA PRO A 473 -28.69 19.98 9.08
C PRO A 473 -29.32 18.63 8.75
N ASN A 474 -28.73 17.84 7.86
CA ASN A 474 -29.24 16.51 7.54
C ASN A 474 -29.05 15.53 8.70
N VAL A 475 -27.98 15.66 9.47
CA VAL A 475 -27.75 14.83 10.67
C VAL A 475 -28.76 15.22 11.75
N ILE A 476 -28.96 16.51 11.98
CA ILE A 476 -29.87 17.04 13.02
C ILE A 476 -31.32 16.64 12.76
N PHE A 477 -31.83 16.91 11.54
CA PHE A 477 -33.26 16.79 11.25
C PHE A 477 -33.64 15.43 10.69
N TYR A 478 -32.76 14.80 9.91
CA TYR A 478 -33.06 13.56 9.19
C TYR A 478 -32.20 12.38 9.64
N GLY A 479 -31.15 12.56 10.44
CA GLY A 479 -30.12 11.56 10.67
C GLY A 479 -30.66 10.19 11.07
N GLY A 480 -31.61 10.14 12.01
CA GLY A 480 -32.23 8.89 12.46
C GLY A 480 -33.21 8.23 11.46
N THR A 481 -33.69 8.96 10.45
CA THR A 481 -34.62 8.45 9.42
C THR A 481 -33.93 8.11 8.09
N MET A 482 -32.70 8.59 7.88
CA MET A 482 -31.88 8.23 6.72
C MET A 482 -31.46 6.76 6.80
N LEU A 483 -31.12 6.16 5.66
CA LEU A 483 -30.74 4.75 5.57
C LEU A 483 -29.41 4.57 4.82
N PRO A 484 -28.32 4.13 5.47
CA PRO A 484 -28.16 3.98 6.92
C PRO A 484 -28.40 5.28 7.70
N PRO A 485 -28.65 5.25 9.02
CA PRO A 485 -28.78 6.47 9.81
C PRO A 485 -27.46 7.25 9.86
N LEU A 486 -27.56 8.58 9.84
CA LEU A 486 -26.45 9.46 10.21
C LEU A 486 -26.53 9.71 11.72
N ALA A 487 -25.44 9.44 12.43
CA ALA A 487 -25.34 9.69 13.86
C ALA A 487 -23.93 10.18 14.21
N PRO A 488 -23.77 11.20 15.07
CA PRO A 488 -22.46 11.62 15.55
C PRO A 488 -21.65 10.47 16.13
N GLY A 489 -20.35 10.47 15.85
CA GLY A 489 -19.41 9.54 16.47
C GLY A 489 -19.06 9.92 17.90
N THR A 490 -18.37 9.02 18.59
CA THR A 490 -17.97 9.22 20.00
C THR A 490 -16.48 9.08 20.25
N CYS A 491 -15.69 8.75 19.23
CA CYS A 491 -14.26 8.48 19.35
C CYS A 491 -13.49 8.95 18.12
N THR A 492 -12.16 8.85 18.13
CA THR A 492 -11.36 9.49 17.06
C THR A 492 -11.49 8.84 15.68
N VAL A 493 -11.94 7.59 15.59
CA VAL A 493 -12.18 6.92 14.31
C VAL A 493 -13.48 7.35 13.61
N ASP A 494 -14.38 8.00 14.34
CA ASP A 494 -15.67 8.51 13.85
C ASP A 494 -15.94 9.98 14.25
N GLY A 495 -14.89 10.73 14.60
CA GLY A 495 -15.02 12.05 15.19
C GLY A 495 -15.52 13.13 14.24
N GLY A 496 -15.22 13.04 12.95
CA GLY A 496 -15.68 14.00 11.95
C GLY A 496 -14.82 15.24 11.74
N SER A 497 -15.24 16.06 10.78
CA SER A 497 -14.57 17.28 10.34
C SER A 497 -14.61 18.36 11.41
N ARG A 498 -13.53 19.16 11.50
CA ARG A 498 -13.45 20.35 12.37
C ARG A 498 -14.00 21.62 11.72
N GLY A 499 -14.55 21.52 10.51
CA GLY A 499 -15.00 22.65 9.70
C GLY A 499 -14.13 22.87 8.47
N VAL A 500 -14.55 23.80 7.62
CA VAL A 500 -13.87 24.09 6.36
C VAL A 500 -12.51 24.77 6.60
N PHE A 501 -11.57 24.59 5.66
CA PHE A 501 -10.19 25.06 5.72
C PHE A 501 -9.37 24.54 6.91
N THR A 502 -9.87 23.53 7.63
CA THR A 502 -9.09 22.82 8.65
C THR A 502 -8.32 21.67 8.02
N LEU A 503 -7.21 21.28 8.67
CA LEU A 503 -6.49 20.07 8.29
C LEU A 503 -7.21 18.84 8.84
N ALA A 504 -7.48 17.88 7.97
CA ALA A 504 -7.98 16.58 8.37
C ALA A 504 -6.90 15.81 9.16
N THR A 505 -7.35 15.01 10.13
CA THR A 505 -6.45 14.30 11.04
C THR A 505 -6.72 12.79 11.01
N ASP A 506 -5.69 12.00 11.29
CA ASP A 506 -5.85 10.57 11.56
C ASP A 506 -6.52 10.29 12.94
N SER A 507 -6.74 9.03 13.29
CA SER A 507 -7.31 8.63 14.59
C SER A 507 -6.42 8.96 15.80
N SER A 508 -5.16 9.35 15.57
CA SER A 508 -4.24 9.90 16.56
C SER A 508 -4.30 11.43 16.67
N LEU A 509 -5.19 12.08 15.92
CA LEU A 509 -5.31 13.54 15.80
C LEU A 509 -4.08 14.22 15.19
N ASN A 510 -3.31 13.49 14.38
CA ASN A 510 -2.16 14.04 13.64
C ASN A 510 -2.61 14.51 12.25
N ASP A 511 -2.24 15.74 11.87
CA ASP A 511 -2.54 16.34 10.57
C ASP A 511 -1.55 15.95 9.46
N LEU A 512 -0.40 15.37 9.82
CA LEU A 512 0.59 14.81 8.90
C LEU A 512 0.27 13.35 8.65
N ILE A 513 -0.83 13.11 7.94
CA ILE A 513 -1.48 11.80 7.75
C ILE A 513 -0.63 10.78 6.96
N VAL A 514 0.32 11.25 6.14
CA VAL A 514 1.37 10.40 5.55
C VAL A 514 2.71 10.90 6.03
N ARG A 515 3.53 10.02 6.58
CA ARG A 515 4.83 10.34 7.18
C ARG A 515 5.76 9.12 7.16
N ALA A 516 7.01 9.29 7.58
CA ALA A 516 7.94 8.18 7.72
C ALA A 516 7.33 7.06 8.61
N PRO A 517 7.54 5.77 8.28
CA PRO A 517 8.40 5.25 7.21
C PRO A 517 7.73 5.17 5.83
N ILE A 518 6.44 5.51 5.67
CA ILE A 518 5.68 5.33 4.41
C ILE A 518 6.37 6.06 3.25
N ILE A 519 6.80 7.31 3.49
CA ILE A 519 7.60 8.11 2.56
C ILE A 519 8.81 8.70 3.28
N GLN A 520 9.88 8.98 2.55
CA GLN A 520 11.11 9.61 3.04
C GLN A 520 11.29 11.02 2.51
N SER A 521 10.79 11.26 1.31
CA SER A 521 10.77 12.57 0.66
C SER A 521 9.56 12.65 -0.25
N LEU A 522 9.11 13.86 -0.54
CA LEU A 522 8.01 14.10 -1.47
C LEU A 522 8.50 15.02 -2.59
N GLY A 523 8.40 14.55 -3.83
CA GLY A 523 8.78 15.33 -5.02
C GLY A 523 7.59 16.06 -5.66
N ASP A 524 6.54 15.31 -5.97
CA ASP A 524 5.34 15.78 -6.68
C ASP A 524 4.20 14.76 -6.45
N MET A 525 2.95 15.14 -6.72
CA MET A 525 1.79 14.26 -6.54
C MET A 525 0.60 14.61 -7.44
N MET A 526 -0.18 13.60 -7.86
CA MET A 526 -1.42 13.76 -8.63
C MET A 526 -2.43 12.64 -8.32
N LEU A 527 -3.73 12.96 -8.46
CA LEU A 527 -4.81 11.96 -8.39
C LEU A 527 -5.09 11.35 -9.77
N GLY A 528 -5.22 10.03 -9.86
CA GLY A 528 -5.65 9.32 -11.05
C GLY A 528 -7.11 8.87 -11.01
N TRP A 529 -7.36 7.64 -11.48
CA TRP A 529 -8.68 7.01 -11.47
C TRP A 529 -9.27 6.93 -10.06
N SER A 530 -10.61 6.98 -10.00
CA SER A 530 -11.31 6.63 -8.77
C SER A 530 -11.04 5.17 -8.43
N LEU A 531 -10.73 4.92 -7.16
CA LEU A 531 -10.57 3.58 -6.63
C LEU A 531 -11.87 2.78 -6.72
N ASP A 532 -13.00 3.47 -6.87
CA ASP A 532 -14.30 2.84 -7.06
C ASP A 532 -14.34 1.93 -8.30
N VAL A 533 -13.68 2.35 -9.39
CA VAL A 533 -13.59 1.57 -10.62
C VAL A 533 -12.79 0.27 -10.41
N ALA A 534 -11.75 0.35 -9.58
CA ALA A 534 -10.84 -0.77 -9.35
C ALA A 534 -11.32 -1.73 -8.26
N PHE A 535 -11.92 -1.24 -7.17
CA PHE A 535 -12.20 -2.07 -5.99
C PHE A 535 -13.68 -2.35 -5.76
N ASN A 536 -14.52 -1.38 -6.10
CA ASN A 536 -15.95 -1.45 -5.82
C ASN A 536 -16.72 -1.97 -7.03
N ASN A 537 -16.22 -1.69 -8.24
CA ASN A 537 -16.89 -2.04 -9.49
C ASN A 537 -16.21 -3.16 -10.29
N ALA A 538 -15.02 -3.60 -9.87
CA ALA A 538 -14.32 -4.69 -10.54
C ALA A 538 -14.89 -6.07 -10.16
N PRO A 539 -14.81 -7.07 -11.06
CA PRO A 539 -14.95 -8.46 -10.67
C PRO A 539 -13.74 -8.93 -9.83
N ALA A 540 -13.79 -10.16 -9.32
CA ALA A 540 -12.60 -10.79 -8.74
C ALA A 540 -11.41 -10.75 -9.73
N PRO A 541 -10.17 -10.48 -9.28
CA PRO A 541 -9.71 -10.45 -7.89
C PRO A 541 -9.77 -9.08 -7.18
N PHE A 542 -10.08 -7.98 -7.87
CA PHE A 542 -10.03 -6.63 -7.31
C PHE A 542 -11.35 -6.16 -6.67
N GLY A 543 -12.49 -6.74 -7.08
CA GLY A 543 -13.79 -6.51 -6.45
C GLY A 543 -13.87 -6.99 -5.01
N CYS A 544 -14.92 -6.65 -4.26
CA CYS A 544 -15.04 -7.15 -2.89
C CYS A 544 -15.14 -8.69 -2.82
N GLN A 545 -14.16 -9.33 -2.17
CA GLN A 545 -14.02 -10.79 -2.12
C GLN A 545 -14.53 -11.44 -0.80
N GLY A 546 -14.93 -10.65 0.21
CA GLY A 546 -15.05 -11.11 1.60
C GLY A 546 -16.45 -11.37 2.19
N GLN A 547 -17.48 -11.69 1.38
CA GLN A 547 -18.89 -11.89 1.82
C GLN A 547 -19.54 -10.70 2.56
N GLY A 548 -18.82 -9.59 2.71
CA GLY A 548 -19.34 -8.30 3.17
C GLY A 548 -19.80 -7.46 1.98
N GLY A 549 -20.81 -6.63 2.21
CA GLY A 549 -21.40 -5.80 1.19
C GLY A 549 -22.89 -6.01 1.08
N ASN A 550 -23.62 -4.92 0.94
CA ASN A 550 -25.04 -4.93 0.70
C ASN A 550 -25.30 -5.48 -0.72
N LEU A 551 -26.17 -6.48 -0.90
CA LEU A 551 -26.60 -6.98 -2.23
C LEU A 551 -27.06 -5.84 -3.15
N CYS A 552 -27.70 -4.83 -2.56
CA CYS A 552 -28.19 -3.66 -3.25
C CYS A 552 -27.11 -2.60 -3.51
N ALA A 553 -25.87 -2.80 -3.05
CA ALA A 553 -24.68 -2.01 -3.38
C ALA A 553 -23.81 -2.66 -4.47
N THR A 554 -24.34 -3.66 -5.17
CA THR A 554 -23.65 -4.32 -6.29
C THR A 554 -23.68 -3.46 -7.56
N THR A 555 -22.69 -3.65 -8.43
CA THR A 555 -22.48 -2.86 -9.65
C THR A 555 -23.69 -2.78 -10.58
N GLY A 556 -24.50 -3.84 -10.65
CA GLY A 556 -25.67 -3.87 -11.54
C GLY A 556 -26.77 -2.86 -11.19
N PHE A 557 -26.76 -2.29 -9.98
CA PHE A 557 -27.72 -1.26 -9.55
C PHE A 557 -27.12 0.14 -9.52
N LYS A 558 -25.79 0.28 -9.61
CA LYS A 558 -25.14 1.58 -9.65
C LYS A 558 -25.26 2.18 -11.05
N VAL A 559 -25.96 3.31 -11.17
CA VAL A 559 -26.14 4.03 -12.43
C VAL A 559 -25.82 5.50 -12.21
N ILE A 560 -24.72 5.96 -12.81
CA ILE A 560 -24.38 7.38 -12.82
C ILE A 560 -25.16 8.06 -13.94
N ALA A 561 -26.01 9.03 -13.58
CA ALA A 561 -26.77 9.83 -14.54
C ALA A 561 -26.14 11.22 -14.66
N THR A 562 -25.66 11.57 -15.86
CA THR A 562 -25.13 12.91 -16.16
C THR A 562 -26.01 13.65 -17.17
N VAL A 563 -26.04 14.98 -17.06
CA VAL A 563 -26.83 15.86 -17.94
C VAL A 563 -25.92 16.54 -18.95
N ILE A 564 -26.28 16.48 -20.24
CA ILE A 564 -25.45 17.00 -21.34
C ILE A 564 -25.52 18.55 -21.45
N ASP A 565 -26.64 19.17 -21.04
CA ASP A 565 -26.89 20.62 -21.20
C ASP A 565 -26.19 21.51 -20.14
N GLY A 566 -25.00 21.11 -19.69
CA GLY A 566 -24.02 22.03 -19.08
C GLY A 566 -24.08 22.24 -17.57
N SER A 567 -24.85 21.45 -16.83
CA SER A 567 -24.69 21.36 -15.39
C SER A 567 -24.68 19.91 -14.94
N THR A 568 -23.49 19.39 -14.67
CA THR A 568 -23.33 18.20 -13.86
C THR A 568 -23.60 18.50 -12.38
N LEU A 569 -24.01 19.73 -11.99
CA LEU A 569 -24.29 20.18 -10.62
C LEU A 569 -25.71 19.83 -10.14
N SER A 570 -26.40 18.91 -10.82
CA SER A 570 -27.37 18.01 -10.17
C SER A 570 -27.26 16.59 -10.76
N PRO A 571 -27.10 15.49 -9.98
CA PRO A 571 -27.49 14.19 -10.49
C PRO A 571 -28.99 14.29 -10.72
N ALA A 572 -29.42 14.11 -11.96
CA ALA A 572 -30.84 14.13 -12.25
C ALA A 572 -31.48 13.00 -11.43
N ALA A 573 -32.40 13.32 -10.52
CA ALA A 573 -33.31 12.33 -9.95
C ALA A 573 -34.21 11.84 -11.09
N LEU A 574 -33.69 10.93 -11.93
CA LEU A 574 -34.30 10.41 -13.16
C LEU A 574 -35.37 11.36 -13.75
N ASN A 575 -34.97 12.61 -14.09
CA ASN A 575 -35.91 13.66 -14.51
C ASN A 575 -36.05 13.71 -16.04
N PRO A 576 -37.29 13.83 -16.57
CA PRO A 576 -37.71 13.30 -17.87
C PRO A 576 -37.63 14.28 -19.06
N ASN A 577 -36.97 15.43 -18.93
CA ASN A 577 -37.04 16.52 -19.92
C ASN A 577 -35.69 16.91 -20.57
N GLY A 578 -34.58 16.19 -20.29
CA GLY A 578 -33.25 16.46 -20.85
C GLY A 578 -32.55 15.18 -21.33
N THR A 579 -31.58 15.32 -22.25
CA THR A 579 -30.79 14.18 -22.73
C THR A 579 -29.77 13.78 -21.66
N GLN A 580 -29.94 12.59 -21.09
CA GLN A 580 -29.05 12.03 -20.06
C GLN A 580 -28.14 10.95 -20.63
N ILE A 581 -26.93 10.85 -20.07
CA ILE A 581 -26.06 9.69 -20.26
C ILE A 581 -26.12 8.87 -18.97
N LEU A 582 -26.50 7.60 -19.10
CA LEU A 582 -26.50 6.63 -18.01
C LEU A 582 -25.26 5.76 -18.16
N ILE A 583 -24.48 5.66 -17.09
CA ILE A 583 -23.24 4.88 -17.04
C ILE A 583 -23.38 3.87 -15.91
N ASP A 584 -23.64 2.62 -16.30
CA ASP A 584 -23.72 1.49 -15.39
C ASP A 584 -22.34 1.23 -14.78
N GLY A 585 -22.28 1.10 -13.45
CA GLY A 585 -21.02 0.88 -12.72
C GLY A 585 -20.00 2.04 -12.85
N GLY A 586 -20.44 3.24 -13.23
CA GLY A 586 -19.55 4.40 -13.31
C GLY A 586 -19.00 4.83 -11.94
N PRO A 587 -17.80 5.44 -11.86
CA PRO A 587 -17.28 6.00 -10.61
C PRO A 587 -18.15 7.16 -10.12
N ASN A 588 -18.04 7.49 -8.82
CA ASN A 588 -18.60 8.75 -8.34
C ASN A 588 -18.00 9.92 -9.12
N LEU A 589 -18.82 10.93 -9.43
CA LEU A 589 -18.38 12.12 -10.15
C LEU A 589 -17.46 12.96 -9.27
N VAL A 590 -16.36 13.46 -9.84
CA VAL A 590 -15.39 14.32 -9.14
C VAL A 590 -15.96 15.70 -8.76
N GLY A 591 -17.11 16.07 -9.31
CA GLY A 591 -17.88 17.25 -8.90
C GLY A 591 -18.96 16.98 -7.87
N TRP A 592 -19.03 15.76 -7.33
CA TRP A 592 -20.01 15.37 -6.33
C TRP A 592 -19.38 14.69 -5.13
N SER A 593 -19.87 15.11 -3.97
CA SER A 593 -19.59 14.45 -2.72
C SER A 593 -20.82 13.65 -2.28
N PRO A 594 -20.74 12.31 -2.14
CA PRO A 594 -21.74 11.58 -1.40
C PRO A 594 -21.77 12.11 0.02
N HIS A 595 -22.95 12.20 0.62
CA HIS A 595 -23.06 12.69 1.98
C HIS A 595 -23.34 11.54 2.97
N PRO A 596 -22.57 11.41 4.06
CA PRO A 596 -21.46 12.28 4.49
C PRO A 596 -20.15 11.97 3.73
N ASN A 597 -19.28 12.99 3.57
CA ASN A 597 -17.95 12.84 2.96
C ASN A 597 -16.84 13.25 3.94
N PRO A 598 -15.93 12.34 4.32
CA PRO A 598 -15.95 10.93 3.96
C PRO A 598 -17.01 10.18 4.80
N PRO A 599 -17.49 9.02 4.32
CA PRO A 599 -18.41 8.20 5.09
C PRO A 599 -17.74 7.63 6.35
N PRO A 600 -18.50 7.35 7.42
CA PRO A 600 -17.94 6.79 8.65
C PRO A 600 -17.31 5.42 8.40
N LEU A 601 -16.34 5.07 9.24
CA LEU A 601 -15.76 3.73 9.26
C LEU A 601 -16.74 2.72 9.88
N VAL A 602 -16.72 1.48 9.39
CA VAL A 602 -17.53 0.36 9.87
C VAL A 602 -16.58 -0.80 10.19
N PHE A 603 -16.81 -1.44 11.34
CA PHE A 603 -16.08 -2.63 11.75
C PHE A 603 -17.07 -3.76 12.09
N PRO A 604 -16.93 -4.98 11.53
CA PRO A 604 -15.98 -5.34 10.47
C PRO A 604 -16.22 -4.51 9.19
N PRO A 605 -15.16 -4.31 8.36
CA PRO A 605 -15.28 -3.52 7.14
C PRO A 605 -16.31 -4.14 6.18
N LEU A 606 -16.95 -3.30 5.36
CA LEU A 606 -17.86 -3.77 4.31
C LEU A 606 -17.15 -4.72 3.34
N CYS A 607 -15.86 -4.51 3.12
CA CYS A 607 -15.03 -5.50 2.45
C CYS A 607 -13.69 -5.73 3.17
N VAL A 608 -13.35 -7.00 3.36
CA VAL A 608 -12.08 -7.41 3.98
C VAL A 608 -10.93 -7.42 2.96
N SER A 609 -11.21 -7.69 1.69
CA SER A 609 -10.21 -7.67 0.62
C SER A 609 -10.87 -7.33 -0.72
N PRO A 610 -10.48 -6.22 -1.37
CA PRO A 610 -9.65 -5.14 -0.80
C PRO A 610 -10.31 -4.52 0.44
N TYR A 611 -9.52 -3.90 1.34
CA TYR A 611 -10.07 -3.27 2.55
C TYR A 611 -10.96 -2.07 2.20
N ILE A 612 -12.27 -2.22 2.40
CA ILE A 612 -13.29 -1.19 2.19
C ILE A 612 -14.01 -1.01 3.51
N GLY A 613 -13.43 -0.16 4.37
CA GLY A 613 -13.91 0.04 5.73
C GLY A 613 -14.91 1.16 5.93
N GLY A 614 -15.29 1.93 4.90
CA GLY A 614 -16.31 2.97 5.05
C GLY A 614 -17.73 2.42 4.94
N GLN A 615 -18.72 3.17 5.39
CA GLN A 615 -20.12 2.87 5.18
C GLN A 615 -20.58 3.34 3.79
N GLU A 616 -21.54 2.65 3.20
CA GLU A 616 -22.24 3.19 2.03
C GLU A 616 -22.98 4.49 2.41
N PRO A 617 -22.98 5.53 1.56
CA PRO A 617 -23.67 6.78 1.80
C PRO A 617 -25.14 6.55 2.05
N THR A 618 -25.75 7.47 2.78
CA THR A 618 -27.14 7.33 3.13
C THR A 618 -28.03 7.64 1.92
N SER A 619 -29.16 6.94 1.85
CA SER A 619 -30.12 7.01 0.77
C SER A 619 -31.36 7.76 1.20
N VAL A 620 -31.93 8.57 0.28
CA VAL A 620 -33.25 9.20 0.42
C VAL A 620 -34.41 8.23 0.10
N ASP A 621 -34.10 7.01 -0.34
CA ASP A 621 -35.08 5.95 -0.56
C ASP A 621 -35.54 5.37 0.78
N THR A 622 -36.44 6.10 1.45
CA THR A 622 -37.07 5.72 2.71
C THR A 622 -38.56 5.41 2.49
N LEU A 623 -39.19 4.73 3.46
CA LEU A 623 -40.65 4.50 3.44
C LEU A 623 -41.48 5.81 3.54
N ALA A 624 -40.84 6.93 3.87
CA ALA A 624 -41.42 8.27 3.85
C ALA A 624 -41.01 9.01 2.56
N LEU A 625 -41.95 9.78 2.01
CA LEU A 625 -41.75 10.60 0.80
C LEU A 625 -40.41 11.35 0.79
N PHE A 626 -39.69 11.24 -0.32
CA PHE A 626 -38.46 11.95 -0.73
C PHE A 626 -37.96 13.05 0.24
N LEU A 627 -36.91 12.75 1.01
CA LEU A 627 -36.26 13.74 1.89
C LEU A 627 -35.36 14.66 1.04
N PRO A 628 -35.59 16.00 1.02
CA PRO A 628 -34.69 16.92 0.33
C PRO A 628 -33.35 17.00 1.06
N ASN A 629 -32.25 17.27 0.35
CA ASN A 629 -30.99 17.61 1.01
C ASN A 629 -31.08 19.01 1.64
N LEU A 630 -30.84 19.12 2.95
CA LEU A 630 -30.83 20.39 3.68
C LEU A 630 -29.47 21.11 3.63
N LEU A 631 -28.42 20.40 3.22
CA LEU A 631 -27.10 20.96 3.06
C LEU A 631 -26.99 21.59 1.67
N VAL A 632 -26.96 22.92 1.66
CA VAL A 632 -26.99 23.76 0.46
C VAL A 632 -25.86 24.80 0.54
N PRO A 633 -25.50 25.49 -0.57
CA PRO A 633 -24.67 26.69 -0.51
C PRO A 633 -25.14 27.66 0.57
N GLY A 634 -24.24 28.13 1.42
CA GLY A 634 -24.61 28.99 2.55
C GLY A 634 -23.42 29.48 3.33
N ASP A 635 -23.62 29.73 4.63
CA ASP A 635 -22.54 30.13 5.55
C ASP A 635 -21.86 28.89 6.13
N PRO A 636 -20.59 28.60 5.76
CA PRO A 636 -19.86 27.42 6.22
C PRO A 636 -19.17 27.61 7.57
N PHE A 637 -19.16 28.82 8.13
CA PHE A 637 -18.48 29.13 9.39
C PHE A 637 -19.45 29.39 10.55
N GLY A 638 -20.62 29.95 10.25
CA GLY A 638 -21.51 30.46 11.28
C GLY A 638 -20.93 31.71 11.96
N ASP A 639 -21.34 31.96 13.20
CA ASP A 639 -20.82 33.05 14.04
C ASP A 639 -20.39 32.53 15.43
N PRO A 640 -19.08 32.24 15.61
CA PRO A 640 -18.50 31.84 16.89
C PRO A 640 -18.79 32.80 18.05
N ALA A 641 -18.86 34.11 17.80
CA ALA A 641 -19.01 35.10 18.86
C ALA A 641 -20.42 35.07 19.47
N THR A 642 -21.41 34.60 18.72
CA THR A 642 -22.81 34.48 19.16
C THR A 642 -23.31 33.04 19.27
N GLY A 643 -22.46 32.05 18.98
CA GLY A 643 -22.81 30.62 19.08
C GLY A 643 -23.70 30.12 17.95
N VAL A 644 -23.77 30.83 16.82
CA VAL A 644 -24.61 30.43 15.67
C VAL A 644 -23.86 29.42 14.81
N PRO A 645 -24.34 28.17 14.67
CA PRO A 645 -23.63 27.16 13.91
C PRO A 645 -23.62 27.44 12.39
N PRO A 646 -22.67 26.85 11.65
CA PRO A 646 -22.69 26.81 10.20
C PRO A 646 -24.06 26.39 9.65
N SER A 647 -24.47 27.01 8.56
CA SER A 647 -25.78 26.79 7.93
C SER A 647 -25.72 26.29 6.49
N GLY A 648 -24.53 26.19 5.89
CA GLY A 648 -24.36 25.68 4.54
C GLY A 648 -22.90 25.42 4.13
N LEU A 649 -22.70 25.18 2.83
CA LEU A 649 -21.41 24.79 2.24
C LEU A 649 -20.63 25.98 1.68
N LEU A 650 -19.30 25.79 1.53
CA LEU A 650 -18.44 26.69 0.77
C LEU A 650 -18.81 26.78 -0.73
N ALA A 651 -19.35 25.69 -1.28
CA ALA A 651 -19.71 25.59 -2.69
C ALA A 651 -20.83 26.58 -3.04
N THR A 652 -20.78 27.16 -4.25
CA THR A 652 -21.81 28.08 -4.75
C THR A 652 -23.01 27.39 -5.39
N ASN A 653 -22.91 26.07 -5.60
CA ASN A 653 -23.96 25.21 -6.14
C ASN A 653 -24.11 23.97 -5.25
N ALA A 654 -25.29 23.36 -5.26
CA ALA A 654 -25.50 22.10 -4.54
C ALA A 654 -24.68 20.98 -5.21
N ASN A 655 -23.64 20.49 -4.52
CA ASN A 655 -22.71 19.46 -5.01
C ASN A 655 -22.67 18.23 -4.08
N VAL A 656 -23.64 18.12 -3.18
CA VAL A 656 -23.82 17.06 -2.19
C VAL A 656 -25.15 16.34 -2.41
N PHE A 657 -25.15 15.02 -2.29
CA PHE A 657 -26.36 14.22 -2.57
C PHE A 657 -26.46 12.94 -1.74
N PHE A 658 -27.69 12.49 -1.51
CA PHE A 658 -28.06 11.31 -0.72
C PHE A 658 -28.76 10.26 -1.58
N GLN A 659 -28.02 9.60 -2.46
CA GLN A 659 -28.58 8.52 -3.28
C GLN A 659 -27.65 7.32 -3.25
N GLY A 660 -27.45 6.81 -2.03
CA GLY A 660 -26.79 5.54 -1.75
C GLY A 660 -27.63 4.31 -2.12
N PRO A 661 -27.03 3.12 -2.04
CA PRO A 661 -27.74 1.83 -2.14
C PRO A 661 -28.98 1.74 -1.24
N SER A 662 -30.02 1.02 -1.69
CA SER A 662 -31.18 0.69 -0.86
C SER A 662 -30.82 -0.26 0.30
N LEU A 663 -31.73 -0.48 1.26
CA LEU A 663 -31.46 -1.38 2.40
C LEU A 663 -30.94 -2.76 1.99
N PRO A 664 -30.02 -3.36 2.78
CA PRO A 664 -29.60 -4.73 2.61
C PRO A 664 -30.78 -5.68 2.46
N SER A 665 -30.84 -6.35 1.31
CA SER A 665 -31.86 -7.32 0.96
C SER A 665 -31.21 -8.64 0.59
N THR A 666 -31.88 -9.75 0.92
CA THR A 666 -31.50 -11.08 0.44
C THR A 666 -32.11 -11.41 -0.93
N GLN A 667 -32.98 -10.54 -1.45
CA GLN A 667 -33.65 -10.68 -2.74
C GLN A 667 -33.27 -9.52 -3.67
N ILE A 668 -32.69 -9.85 -4.82
CA ILE A 668 -32.23 -8.86 -5.80
C ILE A 668 -33.38 -7.97 -6.32
N ALA A 669 -34.60 -8.50 -6.36
CA ALA A 669 -35.80 -7.79 -6.80
C ALA A 669 -36.25 -6.66 -5.85
N ALA A 670 -35.72 -6.61 -4.63
CA ALA A 670 -36.00 -5.55 -3.66
C ALA A 670 -34.91 -4.46 -3.63
N CYS A 671 -33.92 -4.55 -4.52
CA CYS A 671 -32.88 -3.52 -4.65
C CYS A 671 -33.31 -2.45 -5.67
N ALA A 672 -33.08 -1.18 -5.33
CA ALA A 672 -33.31 -0.04 -6.22
C ALA A 672 -32.00 0.41 -6.88
N THR A 673 -32.10 1.01 -8.07
CA THR A 673 -30.95 1.67 -8.71
C THR A 673 -30.54 2.90 -7.92
N TYR A 674 -29.23 3.09 -7.75
CA TYR A 674 -28.65 4.20 -6.99
C TYR A 674 -27.53 4.89 -7.78
N GLY A 675 -27.18 6.11 -7.40
CA GLY A 675 -26.19 6.92 -8.11
C GLY A 675 -24.83 6.95 -7.42
N LEU A 676 -24.80 7.27 -6.13
CA LEU A 676 -23.57 7.48 -5.40
C LEU A 676 -23.32 6.33 -4.43
N ARG A 677 -22.05 6.03 -4.18
CA ARG A 677 -21.64 4.99 -3.22
C ARG A 677 -20.46 5.44 -2.38
N GLN A 678 -19.99 4.57 -1.49
CA GLN A 678 -18.92 4.88 -0.55
C GLN A 678 -17.72 5.45 -1.29
N GLN A 679 -17.28 6.64 -0.88
CA GLN A 679 -16.03 7.18 -1.38
C GLN A 679 -14.86 6.43 -0.73
N ILE A 680 -14.12 5.73 -1.57
CA ILE A 680 -12.84 5.13 -1.23
C ILE A 680 -11.68 5.91 -1.83
N GLY A 681 -11.95 7.09 -2.39
CA GLY A 681 -10.96 8.00 -2.98
C GLY A 681 -10.56 7.66 -4.41
N GLN A 682 -9.39 8.14 -4.76
CA GLN A 682 -8.69 7.94 -6.03
C GLN A 682 -7.30 7.35 -5.75
N PHE A 683 -6.69 6.78 -6.78
CA PHE A 683 -5.26 6.51 -6.74
C PHE A 683 -4.52 7.83 -6.60
N LEU A 684 -3.80 8.03 -5.50
CA LEU A 684 -2.90 9.16 -5.30
C LEU A 684 -1.49 8.70 -5.63
N TYR A 685 -0.95 9.19 -6.74
CA TYR A 685 0.42 8.92 -7.16
C TYR A 685 1.32 10.02 -6.60
N LEU A 686 2.41 9.64 -5.94
CA LEU A 686 3.41 10.58 -5.43
C LEU A 686 4.83 10.07 -5.67
N ILE A 687 5.77 11.00 -5.84
CA ILE A 687 7.18 10.68 -5.99
C ILE A 687 7.89 10.67 -4.63
N ASP A 688 8.52 9.54 -4.28
CA ASP A 688 9.52 9.46 -3.20
C ASP A 688 10.93 9.46 -3.79
N ARG A 689 11.52 10.65 -3.90
CA ARG A 689 12.81 10.87 -4.53
C ARG A 689 13.95 10.11 -3.85
N ALA A 690 13.96 10.08 -2.53
CA ALA A 690 15.01 9.44 -1.73
C ALA A 690 15.06 7.91 -1.95
N ARG A 691 13.92 7.31 -2.32
CA ARG A 691 13.79 5.87 -2.55
C ARG A 691 13.76 5.46 -4.02
N ASN A 692 13.74 6.41 -4.96
CA ASN A 692 13.62 6.15 -6.39
C ASN A 692 12.35 5.36 -6.74
N GLU A 693 11.20 5.82 -6.24
CA GLU A 693 9.93 5.15 -6.49
C GLU A 693 8.77 6.14 -6.61
N VAL A 694 7.69 5.65 -7.22
CA VAL A 694 6.35 6.21 -7.12
C VAL A 694 5.60 5.40 -6.08
N VAL A 695 5.08 6.08 -5.07
CA VAL A 695 4.19 5.46 -4.09
C VAL A 695 2.76 5.73 -4.52
N VAL A 696 1.96 4.68 -4.61
CA VAL A 696 0.54 4.75 -4.93
C VAL A 696 -0.25 4.59 -3.64
N LEU A 697 -1.00 5.61 -3.25
CA LEU A 697 -1.82 5.62 -2.04
C LEU A 697 -3.31 5.61 -2.37
N ASN A 698 -4.11 5.16 -1.41
CA ASN A 698 -5.52 5.48 -1.35
C ASN A 698 -5.73 6.92 -0.87
N SER A 699 -6.36 7.80 -1.65
CA SER A 699 -6.50 9.22 -1.29
C SER A 699 -7.49 9.53 -0.15
N ASN A 700 -8.25 8.54 0.34
CA ASN A 700 -9.14 8.63 1.51
C ASN A 700 -8.51 8.01 2.77
N ARG A 701 -7.86 6.85 2.61
CA ARG A 701 -7.29 6.03 3.69
C ARG A 701 -5.80 6.25 3.93
N MET A 702 -5.11 6.84 2.97
CA MET A 702 -3.66 7.00 2.94
C MET A 702 -2.86 5.70 3.07
N THR A 703 -3.51 4.56 2.81
CA THR A 703 -2.86 3.25 2.77
C THR A 703 -2.10 3.08 1.46
N VAL A 704 -0.93 2.46 1.53
CA VAL A 704 -0.14 2.11 0.34
C VAL A 704 -0.85 1.00 -0.43
N ILE A 705 -1.04 1.23 -1.72
CA ILE A 705 -1.58 0.27 -2.68
C ILE A 705 -0.46 -0.40 -3.45
N ASP A 706 0.49 0.41 -3.95
CA ASP A 706 1.62 -0.09 -4.74
C ASP A 706 2.85 0.81 -4.59
N ARG A 707 4.02 0.28 -4.94
CA ARG A 707 5.29 1.00 -5.06
C ARG A 707 5.95 0.61 -6.36
N ILE A 708 6.12 1.59 -7.24
CA ILE A 708 6.65 1.39 -8.58
C ILE A 708 8.04 1.99 -8.64
N GLU A 709 9.05 1.14 -8.87
CA GLU A 709 10.44 1.58 -8.99
C GLU A 709 10.63 2.47 -10.22
N VAL A 710 11.16 3.68 -10.01
CA VAL A 710 11.48 4.63 -11.08
C VAL A 710 12.78 5.33 -10.70
N PRO A 711 13.88 5.18 -11.47
CA PRO A 711 15.15 5.81 -11.13
C PRO A 711 15.09 7.35 -11.10
N ASP A 712 15.56 7.95 -10.01
CA ASP A 712 15.66 9.42 -9.76
C ASP A 712 14.46 10.24 -10.30
N PRO A 713 13.24 9.95 -9.83
CA PRO A 713 12.04 10.62 -10.31
C PRO A 713 11.98 12.05 -9.77
N THR A 714 11.49 13.00 -10.56
CA THR A 714 11.48 14.43 -10.18
C THR A 714 10.11 15.11 -10.21
N SER A 715 9.36 14.98 -11.30
CA SER A 715 8.01 15.51 -11.46
C SER A 715 7.18 14.53 -12.29
N LEU A 716 5.86 14.68 -12.24
CA LEU A 716 4.93 13.77 -12.87
C LEU A 716 3.79 14.52 -13.57
N ALA A 717 3.23 13.92 -14.62
CA ALA A 717 2.04 14.42 -15.31
C ALA A 717 1.12 13.25 -15.66
N ILE A 718 -0.20 13.45 -15.53
CA ILE A 718 -1.21 12.45 -15.88
C ILE A 718 -1.85 12.80 -17.22
N GLY A 719 -1.98 11.79 -18.09
CA GLY A 719 -2.70 11.88 -19.35
C GLY A 719 -4.16 12.28 -19.13
N SER A 720 -4.72 13.09 -20.04
CA SER A 720 -6.06 13.65 -19.81
C SER A 720 -7.15 12.58 -19.74
N ASN A 721 -6.92 11.42 -20.36
CA ASN A 721 -7.81 10.26 -20.34
C ASN A 721 -7.56 9.29 -19.18
N LEU A 722 -6.67 9.63 -18.24
CA LEU A 722 -6.30 8.80 -17.07
C LEU A 722 -5.71 7.43 -17.44
N ASP A 723 -5.14 7.31 -18.64
CA ASP A 723 -4.53 6.07 -19.15
C ASP A 723 -3.06 5.93 -18.74
N LEU A 724 -2.33 7.05 -18.71
CA LEU A 724 -0.89 7.04 -18.50
C LEU A 724 -0.43 8.06 -17.47
N LEU A 725 0.62 7.69 -16.75
CA LEU A 725 1.43 8.59 -15.93
C LEU A 725 2.81 8.74 -16.56
N ALA A 726 3.25 9.98 -16.77
CA ALA A 726 4.58 10.31 -17.27
C ALA A 726 5.44 10.91 -16.16
N ILE A 727 6.66 10.42 -16.00
CA ILE A 727 7.56 10.81 -14.90
C ILE A 727 8.92 11.19 -15.46
N THR A 728 9.42 12.36 -15.10
CA THR A 728 10.77 12.79 -15.47
C THR A 728 11.82 12.20 -14.54
N SER A 729 12.92 11.73 -15.11
CA SER A 729 14.08 11.22 -14.39
C SER A 729 15.32 12.07 -14.67
N GLN A 730 15.75 12.86 -13.69
CA GLN A 730 16.69 13.98 -13.91
C GLN A 730 18.10 13.51 -14.30
N SER A 731 18.69 12.58 -13.54
CA SER A 731 20.07 12.11 -13.73
C SER A 731 20.28 11.34 -15.04
N VAL A 732 19.27 10.62 -15.51
CA VAL A 732 19.35 9.79 -16.73
C VAL A 732 18.83 10.49 -17.99
N GLY A 733 18.16 11.64 -17.86
CA GLY A 733 17.62 12.38 -19.00
C GLY A 733 16.52 11.60 -19.72
N ALA A 734 15.51 11.12 -19.00
CA ALA A 734 14.44 10.29 -19.56
C ALA A 734 13.06 10.64 -18.98
N VAL A 735 12.02 10.17 -19.68
CA VAL A 735 10.64 10.09 -19.18
C VAL A 735 10.21 8.63 -19.12
N THR A 736 9.71 8.21 -17.97
CA THR A 736 9.12 6.89 -17.74
C THR A 736 7.61 6.98 -17.83
N PHE A 737 6.99 6.10 -18.61
CA PHE A 737 5.55 6.00 -18.79
C PHE A 737 5.02 4.76 -18.08
N ILE A 738 4.07 4.96 -17.18
CA ILE A 738 3.41 3.92 -16.40
C ILE A 738 1.94 3.85 -16.82
N ASP A 739 1.45 2.63 -16.99
CA ASP A 739 0.03 2.37 -17.18
C ASP A 739 -0.74 2.59 -15.88
N ILE A 740 -1.75 3.46 -15.92
CA ILE A 740 -2.59 3.75 -14.75
C ILE A 740 -4.07 3.47 -15.00
N ASP A 741 -4.42 2.80 -16.10
CA ASP A 741 -5.78 2.34 -16.37
C ASP A 741 -6.07 1.02 -15.61
N PRO A 742 -6.96 1.00 -14.60
CA PRO A 742 -7.25 -0.20 -13.83
C PRO A 742 -7.89 -1.34 -14.65
N SER A 743 -8.39 -1.03 -15.85
CA SER A 743 -8.94 -2.04 -16.77
C SER A 743 -7.87 -2.72 -17.63
N SER A 744 -6.64 -2.20 -17.63
CA SER A 744 -5.52 -2.72 -18.41
C SER A 744 -4.84 -3.91 -17.73
N SER A 745 -4.37 -4.89 -18.54
CA SER A 745 -3.57 -6.01 -18.05
C SER A 745 -2.16 -5.62 -17.60
N SER A 746 -1.69 -4.44 -18.01
CA SER A 746 -0.38 -3.88 -17.64
C SER A 746 -0.48 -2.79 -16.58
N PHE A 747 -1.62 -2.68 -15.88
CA PHE A 747 -1.82 -1.72 -14.80
C PHE A 747 -0.64 -1.69 -13.82
N HIS A 748 -0.16 -0.48 -13.51
CA HIS A 748 1.02 -0.18 -12.68
C HIS A 748 2.35 -0.74 -13.20
N GLN A 749 2.43 -1.11 -14.47
CA GLN A 749 3.69 -1.49 -15.11
C GLN A 749 4.26 -0.33 -15.92
N VAL A 750 5.59 -0.24 -15.93
CA VAL A 750 6.33 0.63 -16.84
C VAL A 750 6.14 0.13 -18.27
N LEU A 751 5.47 0.92 -19.10
CA LEU A 751 5.25 0.60 -20.51
C LEU A 751 6.44 1.01 -21.37
N LYS A 752 7.06 2.15 -21.05
CA LYS A 752 8.11 2.73 -21.88
C LYS A 752 8.99 3.72 -21.12
N VAL A 753 10.25 3.76 -21.50
CA VAL A 753 11.19 4.83 -21.12
C VAL A 753 11.67 5.52 -22.39
N THR A 754 11.54 6.83 -22.45
CA THR A 754 11.91 7.65 -23.62
C THR A 754 12.98 8.65 -23.23
N THR A 755 14.11 8.63 -23.93
CA THR A 755 15.21 9.58 -23.72
C THR A 755 14.80 10.99 -24.15
N VAL A 756 15.16 11.98 -23.33
CA VAL A 756 14.96 13.42 -23.54
C VAL A 756 16.28 14.17 -23.33
N GLY A 757 16.25 15.49 -23.15
CA GLY A 757 17.46 16.28 -22.88
C GLY A 757 17.94 16.12 -21.43
N GLN A 758 18.98 16.86 -21.07
CA GLN A 758 19.64 16.80 -19.78
C GLN A 758 18.84 17.53 -18.68
N SER A 759 18.85 16.91 -17.48
CA SER A 759 18.13 17.39 -16.30
C SER A 759 16.66 17.75 -16.57
N PRO A 760 15.83 16.79 -17.06
CA PRO A 760 14.41 17.01 -17.22
C PRO A 760 13.77 17.31 -15.85
N ARG A 761 12.96 18.38 -15.82
CA ARG A 761 12.32 18.86 -14.59
C ARG A 761 10.82 19.01 -14.78
N GLY A 762 10.34 20.16 -15.26
CA GLY A 762 8.92 20.39 -15.51
C GLY A 762 8.40 19.50 -16.64
N ILE A 763 7.23 18.92 -16.43
CA ILE A 763 6.52 18.12 -17.42
C ILE A 763 5.05 18.53 -17.44
N ALA A 764 4.45 18.63 -18.62
CA ALA A 764 3.02 18.90 -18.74
C ALA A 764 2.43 18.09 -19.90
N TRP A 765 1.24 17.55 -19.65
CA TRP A 765 0.46 16.86 -20.66
C TRP A 765 -0.53 17.84 -21.31
N GLU A 766 -0.57 17.89 -22.65
CA GLU A 766 -1.51 18.77 -23.35
C GLU A 766 -2.96 18.35 -23.04
N PRO A 767 -3.86 19.26 -22.61
CA PRO A 767 -5.16 18.85 -22.07
C PRO A 767 -6.11 18.16 -23.06
N GLY A 768 -5.86 18.26 -24.37
CA GLY A 768 -6.53 17.50 -25.42
C GLY A 768 -5.89 16.15 -25.76
N ASN A 769 -4.87 15.70 -25.01
CA ASN A 769 -4.13 14.44 -25.22
C ASN A 769 -3.30 14.37 -26.51
N GLU A 770 -2.76 15.49 -27.01
CA GLU A 770 -1.98 15.50 -28.26
C GLU A 770 -0.47 15.24 -28.06
N ASP A 771 0.17 16.08 -27.24
CA ASP A 771 1.61 16.13 -27.02
C ASP A 771 1.94 16.24 -25.52
N ILE A 772 3.18 15.92 -25.15
CA ILE A 772 3.71 15.99 -23.79
C ILE A 772 5.01 16.81 -23.84
N PHE A 773 5.10 17.84 -23.00
CA PHE A 773 6.26 18.74 -22.97
C PHE A 773 7.12 18.43 -21.77
N VAL A 774 8.44 18.40 -21.99
CA VAL A 774 9.44 18.15 -20.95
C VAL A 774 10.50 19.24 -21.02
N CYS A 775 10.63 20.00 -19.95
CA CYS A 775 11.64 21.05 -19.80
C CYS A 775 12.99 20.44 -19.39
N ASN A 776 13.99 20.53 -20.27
CA ASN A 776 15.35 20.06 -20.02
C ASN A 776 16.19 21.24 -19.50
N GLU A 777 16.24 21.43 -18.17
CA GLU A 777 16.76 22.65 -17.55
C GLU A 777 18.24 22.90 -17.88
N ALA A 778 19.05 21.84 -17.98
CA ALA A 778 20.49 21.97 -18.22
C ALA A 778 20.86 22.12 -19.70
N ASP A 779 19.96 21.75 -20.62
CA ASP A 779 20.17 21.76 -22.07
C ASP A 779 19.60 23.00 -22.78
N ASP A 780 18.99 23.93 -22.03
CA ASP A 780 18.26 25.08 -22.58
C ASP A 780 17.25 24.65 -23.67
N SER A 781 16.59 23.51 -23.47
CA SER A 781 15.71 22.90 -24.48
C SER A 781 14.42 22.32 -23.89
N VAL A 782 13.44 22.11 -24.75
CA VAL A 782 12.21 21.37 -24.43
C VAL A 782 12.08 20.18 -25.37
N SER A 783 11.83 19.01 -24.80
CA SER A 783 11.48 17.81 -25.55
C SER A 783 9.97 17.68 -25.65
N ILE A 784 9.45 17.51 -26.86
CA ILE A 784 8.04 17.27 -27.14
C ILE A 784 7.89 15.80 -27.52
N LEU A 785 7.15 15.05 -26.69
CA LEU A 785 6.82 13.65 -26.91
C LEU A 785 5.39 13.55 -27.48
N SER A 786 5.16 12.63 -28.40
CA SER A 786 3.80 12.38 -28.92
C SER A 786 3.00 11.51 -27.95
N ALA A 787 1.80 11.93 -27.55
CA ALA A 787 0.93 11.12 -26.69
C ALA A 787 0.46 9.80 -27.36
N PHE A 788 0.48 9.73 -28.70
CA PHE A 788 0.10 8.51 -29.44
C PHE A 788 1.14 7.39 -29.38
N SER A 789 2.42 7.75 -29.43
CA SER A 789 3.52 6.79 -29.59
C SER A 789 4.51 6.80 -28.43
N LEU A 790 4.38 7.80 -27.55
CA LEU A 790 5.27 8.07 -26.42
C LEU A 790 6.74 8.29 -26.83
N ASN A 791 6.99 8.52 -28.12
CA ASN A 791 8.32 8.80 -28.66
C ASN A 791 8.60 10.30 -28.67
N LEU A 792 9.89 10.65 -28.63
CA LEU A 792 10.35 12.00 -28.91
C LEU A 792 9.97 12.40 -30.34
N ARG A 793 9.10 13.42 -30.45
CA ARG A 793 8.63 14.00 -31.71
C ARG A 793 9.51 15.15 -32.15
N LYS A 794 9.87 16.04 -31.22
CA LYS A 794 10.65 17.25 -31.51
C LYS A 794 11.46 17.69 -30.30
N THR A 795 12.62 18.29 -30.53
CA THR A 795 13.36 19.07 -29.52
C THR A 795 13.39 20.53 -29.96
N VAL A 796 12.98 21.42 -29.07
CA VAL A 796 12.94 22.88 -29.27
C VAL A 796 14.04 23.52 -28.44
N ILE A 797 14.83 24.42 -29.05
CA ILE A 797 16.01 25.03 -28.41
C ILE A 797 15.97 26.56 -28.54
N SER A 798 15.31 27.09 -29.57
CA SER A 798 15.31 28.52 -29.85
C SER A 798 14.59 29.32 -28.76
N SER A 799 15.23 30.40 -28.29
CA SER A 799 14.65 31.35 -27.34
C SER A 799 14.25 30.73 -26.00
N LEU A 800 14.99 29.71 -25.56
CA LEU A 800 14.85 29.10 -24.25
C LEU A 800 16.13 29.34 -23.43
N GLU A 801 15.96 29.50 -22.12
CA GLU A 801 17.06 29.63 -21.17
C GLU A 801 16.64 28.98 -19.86
N ARG A 802 17.24 27.83 -19.59
CA ARG A 802 17.00 26.96 -18.45
C ARG A 802 15.50 26.78 -18.17
N PRO A 803 14.73 26.24 -19.14
CA PRO A 803 13.31 26.01 -18.95
C PRO A 803 13.13 25.01 -17.82
N PHE A 804 12.20 25.27 -16.90
CA PHE A 804 12.03 24.39 -15.73
C PHE A 804 10.58 24.08 -15.38
N GLU A 805 9.61 24.87 -15.87
CA GLU A 805 8.17 24.61 -15.76
C GLU A 805 7.46 24.95 -17.07
N VAL A 806 6.31 24.32 -17.31
CA VAL A 806 5.50 24.54 -18.51
C VAL A 806 4.01 24.40 -18.20
N ALA A 807 3.20 25.32 -18.72
CA ALA A 807 1.74 25.20 -18.71
C ALA A 807 1.21 25.14 -20.14
N ILE A 808 0.24 24.27 -20.43
CA ILE A 808 -0.29 24.05 -21.78
C ILE A 808 -1.80 24.24 -21.79
N THR A 809 -2.28 25.10 -22.68
CA THR A 809 -3.70 25.38 -22.89
C THR A 809 -4.22 24.58 -24.09
N PRO A 810 -5.45 24.04 -24.07
CA PRO A 810 -5.92 23.09 -25.08
C PRO A 810 -6.04 23.70 -26.47
N ARG A 811 -6.03 22.83 -27.49
CA ARG A 811 -6.24 23.23 -28.89
C ARG A 811 -7.56 23.99 -29.06
N GLN A 812 -7.44 25.25 -29.44
CA GLN A 812 -8.54 26.23 -29.52
C GLN A 812 -9.30 26.12 -30.85
N THR A 813 -10.12 25.08 -31.04
CA THR A 813 -10.84 24.87 -32.32
C THR A 813 -12.03 25.82 -32.50
N THR A 814 -12.80 26.04 -31.44
CA THR A 814 -14.05 26.83 -31.45
C THR A 814 -14.15 27.84 -30.31
N PHE A 815 -13.12 27.96 -29.48
CA PHE A 815 -13.06 28.84 -28.30
C PHE A 815 -11.73 29.59 -28.25
N GLY A 816 -11.57 30.49 -27.27
CA GLY A 816 -10.37 31.32 -27.17
C GLY A 816 -10.19 32.16 -28.44
N LEU A 817 -9.03 32.04 -29.10
CA LEU A 817 -8.76 32.68 -30.39
C LEU A 817 -9.30 31.89 -31.59
N ALA A 818 -9.87 30.70 -31.41
CA ALA A 818 -10.38 29.84 -32.48
C ALA A 818 -9.33 29.56 -33.60
N ARG A 819 -8.05 29.50 -33.23
CA ARG A 819 -6.91 29.34 -34.16
C ARG A 819 -6.66 27.89 -34.56
N ASN A 820 -7.38 26.94 -33.96
CA ASN A 820 -7.16 25.51 -34.10
C ASN A 820 -5.69 25.11 -33.85
N VAL A 821 -5.07 25.74 -32.85
CA VAL A 821 -3.75 25.44 -32.29
C VAL A 821 -3.86 25.43 -30.77
N TYR A 822 -3.00 24.68 -30.10
CA TYR A 822 -2.75 24.79 -28.67
C TYR A 822 -1.52 25.67 -28.44
N PHE A 823 -1.43 26.27 -27.24
CA PHE A 823 -0.27 27.06 -26.82
C PHE A 823 0.35 26.45 -25.57
N ALA A 824 1.68 26.31 -25.58
CA ALA A 824 2.48 25.95 -24.41
C ALA A 824 3.33 27.15 -23.96
N TYR A 825 3.37 27.35 -22.65
CA TYR A 825 3.99 28.50 -21.99
C TYR A 825 5.15 28.00 -21.14
N ILE A 826 6.36 28.21 -21.64
CA ILE A 826 7.58 27.62 -21.10
C ILE A 826 8.28 28.66 -20.24
N LEU A 827 8.36 28.40 -18.93
CA LEU A 827 8.93 29.29 -17.94
C LEU A 827 10.42 29.00 -17.74
N GLY A 828 11.26 30.00 -18.01
CA GLY A 828 12.72 29.94 -17.84
C GLY A 828 13.21 30.52 -16.52
N ARG A 829 14.41 30.10 -16.08
CA ARG A 829 15.06 30.66 -14.87
C ARG A 829 15.39 32.15 -14.99
N ASN A 830 15.48 32.67 -16.20
CA ASN A 830 15.68 34.08 -16.49
C ASN A 830 14.41 34.94 -16.27
N GLY A 831 13.30 34.32 -15.85
CA GLY A 831 12.04 35.03 -15.60
C GLY A 831 11.19 35.26 -16.83
N ARG A 832 11.58 34.76 -18.01
CA ARG A 832 10.80 34.91 -19.24
C ARG A 832 9.93 33.69 -19.49
N ILE A 833 8.77 33.95 -20.12
CA ILE A 833 7.89 32.92 -20.65
C ILE A 833 8.00 32.91 -22.16
N SER A 834 8.47 31.80 -22.70
CA SER A 834 8.50 31.55 -24.14
C SER A 834 7.20 30.86 -24.56
N VAL A 835 6.60 31.34 -25.64
CA VAL A 835 5.29 30.88 -26.13
C VAL A 835 5.52 29.97 -27.33
N PHE A 836 5.14 28.71 -27.18
CA PHE A 836 5.11 27.74 -28.26
C PHE A 836 3.70 27.67 -28.86
N GLU A 837 3.61 27.62 -30.18
CA GLU A 837 2.36 27.42 -30.92
C GLU A 837 2.42 26.10 -31.70
N SER A 838 1.46 25.21 -31.43
CA SER A 838 1.36 23.90 -32.10
C SER A 838 1.14 24.00 -33.61
N GLY A 839 1.44 22.91 -34.33
CA GLY A 839 1.19 22.80 -35.77
C GLY A 839 -0.27 22.57 -36.17
N PRO A 840 -0.53 22.23 -37.45
CA PRO A 840 0.43 21.83 -38.47
C PRO A 840 1.20 23.02 -39.08
N ASN A 841 2.50 22.80 -39.28
CA ASN A 841 3.44 23.75 -39.89
C ASN A 841 3.54 23.57 -41.42
N GLY A 842 4.37 24.39 -42.07
CA GLY A 842 4.57 24.37 -43.52
C GLY A 842 3.60 25.25 -44.30
N VAL A 843 3.77 25.29 -45.64
CA VAL A 843 2.92 26.11 -46.51
C VAL A 843 1.51 25.54 -46.49
N ASN A 844 0.52 26.40 -46.25
CA ASN A 844 -0.88 26.06 -45.99
C ASN A 844 -1.16 25.41 -44.62
N GLY A 845 -0.14 25.19 -43.79
CA GLY A 845 -0.32 24.96 -42.36
C GLY A 845 -0.88 26.20 -41.66
N TRP A 846 -1.31 26.08 -40.42
CA TRP A 846 -1.88 27.20 -39.66
C TRP A 846 -1.25 27.43 -38.29
N GLY A 847 -0.18 26.70 -37.96
CA GLY A 847 0.59 26.90 -36.74
C GLY A 847 2.06 26.56 -36.93
N TYR A 848 2.96 27.17 -36.15
CA TYR A 848 4.41 27.05 -36.41
C TYR A 848 5.02 25.72 -35.97
N ASP A 849 4.37 25.00 -35.04
CA ASP A 849 4.96 23.86 -34.32
C ASP A 849 6.30 24.26 -33.66
N ASP A 850 6.44 25.52 -33.22
CA ASP A 850 7.68 26.08 -32.66
C ASP A 850 7.41 27.24 -31.71
N VAL A 851 8.45 27.71 -31.03
CA VAL A 851 8.40 28.96 -30.24
C VAL A 851 8.20 30.14 -31.16
N VAL A 852 7.09 30.85 -30.95
CA VAL A 852 6.67 32.00 -31.75
C VAL A 852 7.10 33.34 -31.16
N GLY A 853 7.50 33.37 -29.90
CA GLY A 853 8.02 34.57 -29.23
C GLY A 853 8.08 34.41 -27.72
N SER A 854 8.40 35.50 -27.02
CA SER A 854 8.36 35.57 -25.55
C SER A 854 7.36 36.62 -25.09
N MET A 855 6.74 36.39 -23.93
CA MET A 855 5.88 37.39 -23.30
C MET A 855 6.64 38.69 -22.98
N PRO A 856 5.94 39.85 -22.95
CA PRO A 856 6.59 41.15 -22.75
C PRO A 856 7.01 41.44 -21.30
N MET A 857 6.44 40.74 -20.31
CA MET A 857 6.83 40.85 -18.90
C MET A 857 7.95 39.86 -18.52
N THR A 858 8.68 40.18 -17.45
CA THR A 858 9.70 39.32 -16.85
C THR A 858 9.43 39.18 -15.36
N PHE A 859 9.43 37.93 -14.88
CA PHE A 859 9.15 37.55 -13.50
C PHE A 859 10.45 37.41 -12.71
N ASN A 860 10.53 37.96 -11.52
CA ASN A 860 11.70 37.75 -10.68
C ASN A 860 11.59 36.42 -9.92
N ASN A 861 12.64 35.60 -9.97
CA ASN A 861 12.75 34.30 -9.30
C ASN A 861 11.45 33.45 -9.34
N PRO A 862 10.91 33.14 -10.54
CA PRO A 862 9.64 32.44 -10.66
C PRO A 862 9.72 31.02 -10.08
N LYS A 863 8.60 30.54 -9.53
CA LYS A 863 8.51 29.27 -8.78
C LYS A 863 7.73 28.20 -9.54
N THR A 864 6.54 28.56 -10.03
CA THR A 864 5.67 27.67 -10.82
C THR A 864 4.75 28.47 -11.74
N ILE A 865 4.17 27.79 -12.72
CA ILE A 865 3.16 28.29 -13.63
C ILE A 865 2.04 27.26 -13.76
N GLN A 866 0.78 27.70 -13.70
CA GLN A 866 -0.40 26.85 -13.85
C GLN A 866 -1.39 27.51 -14.81
N VAL A 867 -2.19 26.72 -15.50
CA VAL A 867 -3.25 27.26 -16.37
C VAL A 867 -4.32 27.93 -15.51
N ASP A 868 -4.86 29.06 -15.95
CA ASP A 868 -6.06 29.64 -15.34
C ASP A 868 -7.27 28.74 -15.68
N PRO A 869 -7.87 28.07 -14.69
CA PRO A 869 -8.98 27.15 -14.95
C PRO A 869 -10.25 27.84 -15.47
N ILE A 870 -10.37 29.17 -15.31
CA ILE A 870 -11.56 29.94 -15.68
C ILE A 870 -11.42 30.56 -17.07
N ASP A 871 -10.25 31.09 -17.41
CA ASP A 871 -10.05 31.93 -18.59
C ASP A 871 -9.61 31.12 -19.83
N LEU A 872 -10.58 30.82 -20.70
CA LEU A 872 -10.35 30.06 -21.93
C LEU A 872 -9.57 30.81 -23.02
N ARG A 873 -9.13 32.05 -22.79
CA ARG A 873 -8.28 32.83 -23.71
C ARG A 873 -6.79 32.58 -23.43
N SER A 874 -6.44 31.35 -23.07
CA SER A 874 -5.12 30.97 -22.58
C SER A 874 -4.64 31.80 -21.37
N GLY A 875 -5.46 31.85 -20.31
CA GLY A 875 -5.05 32.45 -19.05
C GLY A 875 -4.05 31.57 -18.28
N LEU A 876 -3.18 32.20 -17.48
CA LEU A 876 -2.12 31.54 -16.71
C LEU A 876 -1.94 32.23 -15.36
N TRP A 877 -1.62 31.46 -14.32
CA TRP A 877 -1.13 31.95 -13.04
C TRP A 877 0.37 31.68 -12.93
N VAL A 878 1.14 32.69 -12.54
CA VAL A 878 2.58 32.59 -12.29
C VAL A 878 2.85 32.95 -10.85
N VAL A 879 3.56 32.07 -10.16
CA VAL A 879 4.06 32.27 -8.80
C VAL A 879 5.49 32.78 -8.89
N HIS A 880 5.77 33.93 -8.28
CA HIS A 880 7.07 34.60 -8.41
C HIS A 880 7.37 35.53 -7.23
N GLU A 881 8.50 36.23 -7.31
CA GLU A 881 8.86 37.30 -6.39
C GLU A 881 8.73 38.66 -7.08
N GLY A 882 8.52 39.72 -6.29
CA GLY A 882 8.36 41.10 -6.75
C GLY A 882 7.10 41.28 -7.60
N ARG A 883 6.07 41.91 -7.04
CA ARG A 883 4.81 42.14 -7.78
C ARG A 883 5.05 42.96 -9.06
N LEU A 884 4.23 42.70 -10.08
CA LEU A 884 4.22 43.46 -11.33
C LEU A 884 3.16 44.57 -11.27
N ASP A 885 3.43 45.69 -11.92
CA ASP A 885 2.41 46.73 -12.15
C ASP A 885 1.55 46.37 -13.36
N GLN A 886 0.22 46.43 -13.20
CA GLN A 886 -0.72 45.96 -14.24
C GLN A 886 -0.65 46.80 -15.53
N GLY A 887 -0.39 48.10 -15.42
CA GLY A 887 -0.39 49.01 -16.57
C GLY A 887 0.92 48.96 -17.36
N SER A 888 2.05 49.14 -16.67
CA SER A 888 3.38 49.14 -17.28
C SER A 888 3.94 47.73 -17.54
N GLN A 889 3.37 46.71 -16.91
CA GLN A 889 3.82 45.31 -16.94
C GLN A 889 5.28 45.15 -16.46
N GLN A 890 5.78 46.12 -15.69
CA GLN A 890 7.13 46.11 -15.11
C GLN A 890 7.10 45.68 -13.65
N LEU A 891 8.23 45.15 -13.17
CA LEU A 891 8.43 44.84 -11.75
C LEU A 891 8.40 46.12 -10.92
N VAL A 892 7.59 46.11 -9.86
CA VAL A 892 7.52 47.21 -8.88
C VAL A 892 7.78 46.73 -7.45
N GLY A 893 7.62 45.44 -7.16
CA GLY A 893 8.02 44.84 -5.88
C GLY A 893 9.51 44.49 -5.84
N ALA A 894 10.06 44.39 -4.63
CA ALA A 894 11.46 44.03 -4.43
C ALA A 894 11.71 42.51 -4.57
N PRO A 895 12.92 42.07 -4.93
CA PRO A 895 13.32 40.67 -4.79
C PRO A 895 13.14 40.16 -3.35
N GLY A 896 12.66 38.94 -3.19
CA GLY A 896 12.30 38.37 -1.88
C GLY A 896 10.90 38.72 -1.38
N GLU A 897 10.16 39.63 -2.01
CA GLU A 897 8.74 39.86 -1.73
C GLU A 897 7.88 38.88 -2.53
N GLY A 898 6.96 38.17 -1.89
CA GLY A 898 6.06 37.24 -2.58
C GLY A 898 5.11 37.89 -3.59
N ALA A 899 4.84 37.20 -4.70
CA ALA A 899 3.88 37.66 -5.69
C ALA A 899 3.17 36.54 -6.46
N LEU A 900 1.95 36.84 -6.90
CA LEU A 900 1.13 36.03 -7.80
C LEU A 900 0.59 36.90 -8.92
N SER A 901 0.80 36.49 -10.17
CA SER A 901 0.29 37.21 -11.35
C SER A 901 -0.57 36.32 -12.24
N ASN A 902 -1.76 36.80 -12.60
CA ASN A 902 -2.60 36.20 -13.64
C ASN A 902 -2.41 36.93 -14.97
N ILE A 903 -2.06 36.18 -16.00
CA ILE A 903 -1.77 36.67 -17.35
C ILE A 903 -2.82 36.12 -18.30
N VAL A 904 -3.26 36.92 -19.27
CA VAL A 904 -4.21 36.49 -20.30
C VAL A 904 -3.79 36.98 -21.69
N ALA A 905 -4.19 36.25 -22.74
CA ALA A 905 -4.16 36.77 -24.09
C ALA A 905 -5.35 37.75 -24.25
N GLU A 906 -5.09 39.04 -24.07
CA GLU A 906 -6.13 40.07 -24.03
C GLU A 906 -6.76 40.30 -25.40
N THR A 907 -5.93 40.38 -26.44
CA THR A 907 -6.37 40.52 -27.83
C THR A 907 -5.53 39.66 -28.77
N GLY A 908 -6.12 39.31 -29.90
CA GLY A 908 -5.42 38.65 -31.00
C GLY A 908 -6.37 38.39 -32.18
N THR A 909 -5.82 38.28 -33.38
CA THR A 909 -6.60 37.94 -34.58
C THR A 909 -7.24 36.56 -34.41
N PRO A 910 -8.58 36.45 -34.42
CA PRO A 910 -9.27 35.18 -34.26
C PRO A 910 -9.31 34.37 -35.57
N GLY A 911 -9.56 33.07 -35.45
CA GLY A 911 -9.65 32.14 -36.58
C GLY A 911 -8.29 31.57 -36.99
N GLN A 912 -8.31 30.49 -37.78
CA GLN A 912 -7.08 29.91 -38.33
C GLN A 912 -6.33 30.92 -39.19
N ILE A 913 -5.04 31.09 -38.94
CA ILE A 913 -4.18 31.98 -39.71
C ILE A 913 -3.25 31.11 -40.55
N ILE A 914 -3.46 31.10 -41.87
CA ILE A 914 -2.69 30.27 -42.80
C ILE A 914 -1.27 30.79 -42.96
N LEU A 915 -0.30 29.86 -42.96
CA LEU A 915 1.10 30.11 -43.17
C LEU A 915 1.43 30.10 -44.67
N SER A 916 1.96 31.22 -45.15
CA SER A 916 2.54 31.39 -46.49
C SER A 916 4.03 31.04 -46.49
N SER A 917 4.62 30.91 -47.68
CA SER A 917 6.08 30.73 -47.84
C SER A 917 6.91 31.84 -47.22
N ILE A 918 6.35 33.04 -47.02
CA ILE A 918 7.03 34.18 -46.39
C ILE A 918 6.84 34.16 -44.87
N SER A 919 5.59 33.99 -44.41
CA SER A 919 5.29 34.05 -42.97
C SER A 919 5.95 32.91 -42.20
N LEU A 920 6.17 31.74 -42.82
CA LEU A 920 6.88 30.61 -42.21
C LEU A 920 8.26 30.96 -41.62
N LEU A 921 8.93 32.01 -42.13
CA LEU A 921 10.27 32.41 -41.70
C LEU A 921 10.27 33.52 -40.65
N ILE A 922 9.09 34.00 -40.24
CA ILE A 922 8.95 35.13 -39.32
C ILE A 922 8.00 34.72 -38.18
N PRO A 923 8.42 33.77 -37.32
CA PRO A 923 7.70 33.47 -36.09
C PRO A 923 7.68 34.74 -35.22
N GLN A 924 6.47 35.22 -34.94
CA GLN A 924 6.15 36.34 -34.06
C GLN A 924 4.99 35.87 -33.19
N LEU A 925 4.60 36.61 -32.16
CA LEU A 925 3.40 36.29 -31.36
C LEU A 925 2.07 36.34 -32.16
N ARG A 926 2.11 36.49 -33.49
CA ARG A 926 0.97 36.41 -34.42
C ARG A 926 -0.18 37.30 -33.97
N ASP A 927 0.14 38.56 -33.70
CA ASP A 927 -0.79 39.59 -33.21
C ASP A 927 -1.43 39.29 -31.84
N ILE A 928 -0.92 38.33 -31.06
CA ILE A 928 -1.38 38.11 -29.68
C ILE A 928 -0.74 39.16 -28.77
N HIS A 929 -1.59 39.88 -28.03
CA HIS A 929 -1.18 40.77 -26.95
C HIS A 929 -1.47 40.13 -25.60
N TYR A 930 -0.42 39.94 -24.80
CA TYR A 930 -0.53 39.46 -23.42
C TYR A 930 -0.54 40.62 -22.44
N SER A 931 -1.39 40.53 -21.42
CA SER A 931 -1.43 41.50 -20.33
C SER A 931 -1.68 40.84 -18.97
N ILE A 932 -1.41 41.61 -17.92
CA ILE A 932 -1.56 41.19 -16.54
C ILE A 932 -2.96 41.55 -16.07
N LYS A 933 -3.82 40.54 -15.91
CA LYS A 933 -5.19 40.70 -15.42
C LYS A 933 -5.20 40.97 -13.91
N VAL A 934 -4.35 40.27 -13.17
CA VAL A 934 -4.23 40.38 -11.70
C VAL A 934 -2.76 40.30 -11.33
N SER A 935 -2.33 41.12 -10.36
CA SER A 935 -1.01 41.04 -9.74
C SER A 935 -1.16 41.33 -8.25
N ILE A 936 -0.74 40.38 -7.43
CA ILE A 936 -0.86 40.39 -5.98
C ILE A 936 0.55 40.35 -5.40
N GLY A 937 0.88 41.25 -4.46
CA GLY A 937 2.12 41.20 -3.67
C GLY A 937 1.88 40.92 -2.19
N GLU A 938 2.92 41.06 -1.36
CA GLU A 938 2.86 40.87 0.10
C GLU A 938 1.90 41.80 0.84
N GLU A 939 1.38 42.86 0.20
CA GLU A 939 0.25 43.60 0.75
C GLU A 939 -1.00 42.74 0.96
N ARG A 940 -1.03 41.56 0.32
CA ARG A 940 -2.13 40.57 0.34
C ARG A 940 -1.59 39.14 0.43
N LEU A 941 -0.32 38.93 0.74
CA LEU A 941 0.26 37.59 0.94
C LEU A 941 1.00 37.57 2.29
N THR A 942 1.05 36.41 2.93
CA THR A 942 1.79 36.23 4.20
C THR A 942 3.30 36.11 3.99
N GLY A 943 3.78 35.91 2.75
CA GLY A 943 5.18 35.77 2.39
C GLY A 943 5.34 35.34 0.93
N VAL A 944 6.45 34.67 0.61
CA VAL A 944 6.76 34.18 -0.74
C VAL A 944 6.06 32.85 -1.04
N PRO A 945 5.05 32.83 -1.94
CA PRO A 945 4.45 31.58 -2.36
C PRO A 945 5.41 30.78 -3.25
N VAL A 946 5.30 29.45 -3.20
CA VAL A 946 6.11 28.52 -4.02
C VAL A 946 5.28 27.64 -4.94
N ASP A 947 3.99 27.46 -4.63
CA ASP A 947 3.07 26.65 -5.43
C ASP A 947 1.63 27.20 -5.33
N ILE A 948 0.76 26.80 -6.25
CA ILE A 948 -0.65 27.22 -6.29
C ILE A 948 -1.58 26.06 -6.69
N ALA A 949 -2.76 26.00 -6.07
CA ALA A 949 -3.83 25.07 -6.45
C ALA A 949 -5.20 25.74 -6.37
N PHE A 950 -6.23 25.09 -6.92
CA PHE A 950 -7.58 25.63 -7.01
C PHE A 950 -8.62 24.68 -6.40
N ASP A 951 -9.67 25.23 -5.77
CA ASP A 951 -10.78 24.37 -5.32
C ASP A 951 -11.49 23.71 -6.51
N ASN A 952 -12.10 22.55 -6.28
CA ASN A 952 -12.83 21.80 -7.31
C ASN A 952 -14.33 21.72 -7.04
N LEU A 953 -14.86 22.59 -6.17
CA LEU A 953 -16.22 22.48 -5.64
C LEU A 953 -17.29 22.60 -6.72
N THR A 954 -17.00 23.32 -7.81
CA THR A 954 -17.86 23.47 -8.98
C THR A 954 -17.11 23.05 -10.24
N ASN A 955 -17.37 21.84 -10.73
CA ASN A 955 -16.76 21.34 -11.95
C ASN A 955 -17.70 20.51 -12.84
N LEU A 956 -17.26 20.30 -14.08
CA LEU A 956 -17.93 19.58 -15.16
C LEU A 956 -17.34 18.18 -15.41
N GLY A 957 -16.86 17.51 -14.36
CA GLY A 957 -16.26 16.18 -14.47
C GLY A 957 -17.21 15.08 -14.95
N GLY A 958 -18.53 15.31 -14.92
CA GLY A 958 -19.52 14.37 -15.48
C GLY A 958 -19.74 14.46 -16.99
N ILE A 959 -18.98 15.30 -17.70
CA ILE A 959 -19.04 15.43 -19.16
C ILE A 959 -17.78 14.81 -19.77
N VAL A 960 -17.90 14.18 -20.94
CA VAL A 960 -16.79 13.59 -21.69
C VAL A 960 -15.64 14.58 -21.93
N ASN A 961 -14.40 14.08 -21.98
CA ASN A 961 -13.22 14.92 -22.28
C ASN A 961 -13.34 15.66 -23.60
N TRP A 962 -12.79 16.87 -23.64
CA TRP A 962 -12.55 17.60 -24.88
C TRP A 962 -11.54 16.85 -25.74
N VAL A 963 -11.87 16.63 -27.01
CA VAL A 963 -11.00 15.97 -27.99
C VAL A 963 -11.03 16.67 -29.32
N THR A 964 -9.95 16.51 -30.07
CA THR A 964 -9.79 16.98 -31.43
C THR A 964 -9.33 15.81 -32.32
N SER A 965 -9.20 16.05 -33.63
CA SER A 965 -8.59 15.07 -34.54
C SER A 965 -7.11 14.77 -34.24
N TYR A 966 -6.48 15.54 -33.33
CA TYR A 966 -5.10 15.37 -32.89
C TYR A 966 -4.98 14.67 -31.53
N SER A 967 -6.10 14.31 -30.89
CA SER A 967 -6.10 13.67 -29.59
C SER A 967 -5.74 12.18 -29.71
N ALA A 968 -4.85 11.71 -28.83
CA ALA A 968 -4.54 10.29 -28.69
C ALA A 968 -5.64 9.55 -27.90
N GLY A 969 -5.90 8.30 -28.28
CA GLY A 969 -6.84 7.42 -27.59
C GLY A 969 -8.31 7.85 -27.73
N SER A 970 -9.17 7.21 -26.94
CA SER A 970 -10.59 7.57 -26.83
C SER A 970 -10.80 8.44 -25.59
N PRO A 971 -11.67 9.48 -25.65
CA PRO A 971 -11.95 10.29 -24.49
C PRO A 971 -12.58 9.46 -23.37
N VAL A 972 -12.06 9.62 -22.16
CA VAL A 972 -12.70 9.03 -20.98
C VAL A 972 -14.08 9.66 -20.75
N PRO A 973 -15.14 8.87 -20.46
CA PRO A 973 -16.50 9.38 -20.40
C PRO A 973 -16.78 10.24 -19.16
N LEU A 974 -16.07 10.03 -18.06
CA LEU A 974 -16.21 10.75 -16.79
C LEU A 974 -14.85 11.04 -16.17
N ASN A 975 -14.78 12.11 -15.39
CA ASN A 975 -13.67 12.49 -14.51
C ASN A 975 -12.29 12.67 -15.18
N GLY A 976 -12.18 12.73 -16.51
CA GLY A 976 -10.87 12.98 -17.14
C GLY A 976 -10.27 14.34 -16.77
N LYS A 977 -8.97 14.54 -17.02
CA LYS A 977 -8.23 15.77 -16.64
C LYS A 977 -8.32 16.91 -17.64
N ALA A 978 -9.12 16.79 -18.70
CA ALA A 978 -9.29 17.88 -19.66
C ALA A 978 -9.78 19.16 -18.95
N ILE A 979 -9.14 20.29 -19.21
CA ILE A 979 -9.49 21.59 -18.58
C ILE A 979 -10.59 22.36 -19.31
N VAL A 980 -11.07 21.84 -20.45
CA VAL A 980 -12.23 22.34 -21.20
C VAL A 980 -13.22 21.20 -21.42
N ARG A 981 -14.52 21.51 -21.41
CA ARG A 981 -15.62 20.60 -21.80
C ARG A 981 -16.46 21.21 -22.92
N GLN A 982 -17.12 20.35 -23.69
CA GLN A 982 -18.14 20.74 -24.67
C GLN A 982 -19.54 20.43 -24.12
N ALA A 983 -20.27 21.46 -23.71
CA ALA A 983 -21.66 21.35 -23.22
C ALA A 983 -22.53 22.41 -23.90
N GLY A 984 -22.93 22.12 -25.14
CA GLY A 984 -23.47 23.11 -26.08
C GLY A 984 -22.37 24.02 -26.65
N ALA A 985 -21.73 24.82 -25.79
CA ALA A 985 -20.52 25.59 -26.10
C ALA A 985 -19.32 25.07 -25.30
N ALA A 986 -18.10 25.44 -25.75
CA ALA A 986 -16.90 25.19 -24.97
C ALA A 986 -16.92 26.01 -23.68
N GLN A 987 -16.65 25.36 -22.56
CA GLN A 987 -16.68 25.93 -21.22
C GLN A 987 -15.50 25.40 -20.39
N PRO A 988 -15.01 26.15 -19.40
CA PRO A 988 -13.98 25.64 -18.49
C PRO A 988 -14.50 24.44 -17.71
N THR A 989 -13.65 23.44 -17.50
CA THR A 989 -14.02 22.24 -16.73
C THR A 989 -14.25 22.56 -15.26
N ASN A 990 -13.43 23.40 -14.67
CA ASN A 990 -13.52 23.78 -13.26
C ASN A 990 -13.76 25.29 -13.13
N ARG A 991 -14.53 25.70 -12.14
CA ARG A 991 -14.81 27.11 -11.84
C ARG A 991 -14.49 27.39 -10.37
N PRO A 992 -13.20 27.42 -10.01
CA PRO A 992 -12.81 27.65 -8.64
C PRO A 992 -13.23 29.04 -8.18
N ARG A 993 -13.56 29.13 -6.90
CA ARG A 993 -13.78 30.36 -6.16
C ARG A 993 -12.55 30.75 -5.35
N PHE A 994 -11.74 29.79 -4.97
CA PHE A 994 -10.57 29.94 -4.11
C PHE A 994 -9.31 29.45 -4.83
N ALA A 995 -8.23 30.23 -4.71
CA ALA A 995 -6.88 29.77 -4.97
C ALA A 995 -6.15 29.58 -3.64
N PHE A 996 -5.34 28.55 -3.55
CA PHE A 996 -4.49 28.22 -2.41
C PHE A 996 -3.05 28.47 -2.82
N ALA A 997 -2.30 29.26 -2.05
CA ALA A 997 -0.90 29.57 -2.33
C ALA A 997 -0.03 29.06 -1.18
N ALA A 998 0.94 28.20 -1.48
CA ALA A 998 1.83 27.58 -0.50
C ALA A 998 2.92 28.56 -0.08
N VAL A 999 2.92 28.99 1.18
CA VAL A 999 3.89 29.94 1.74
C VAL A 999 4.70 29.24 2.83
N PRO A 1000 5.79 28.52 2.49
CA PRO A 1000 6.51 27.67 3.45
C PRO A 1000 7.22 28.44 4.56
N ASN A 1001 7.57 29.71 4.30
CA ASN A 1001 8.24 30.61 5.23
C ASN A 1001 7.48 31.94 5.27
N PRO A 1002 6.35 32.04 6.01
CA PRO A 1002 5.59 33.27 6.12
C PRO A 1002 6.44 34.36 6.80
N THR A 1003 6.37 35.59 6.29
CA THR A 1003 6.97 36.78 6.91
C THR A 1003 6.02 37.42 7.92
N GLN A 1004 4.73 37.07 7.87
CA GLN A 1004 3.68 37.54 8.78
C GLN A 1004 2.67 36.43 9.11
N GLY A 1005 2.27 36.31 10.37
CA GLY A 1005 1.33 35.27 10.82
C GLY A 1005 1.96 33.88 10.92
N LEU A 1006 1.16 32.87 11.26
CA LEU A 1006 1.58 31.47 11.43
C LEU A 1006 1.22 30.57 10.22
N GLY A 1007 0.59 31.13 9.19
CA GLY A 1007 0.01 30.38 8.07
C GLY A 1007 1.03 29.82 7.10
N GLY A 1008 0.82 28.58 6.64
CA GLY A 1008 1.60 27.95 5.58
C GLY A 1008 0.90 27.93 4.22
N VAL A 1009 -0.39 28.26 4.18
CA VAL A 1009 -1.18 28.37 2.94
C VAL A 1009 -2.12 29.57 3.01
N ASP A 1010 -1.93 30.50 2.08
CA ASP A 1010 -2.83 31.63 1.88
C ASP A 1010 -4.00 31.19 1.00
N VAL A 1011 -5.23 31.55 1.39
CA VAL A 1011 -6.43 31.33 0.58
C VAL A 1011 -6.86 32.66 -0.03
N ILE A 1012 -7.02 32.71 -1.34
CA ILE A 1012 -7.33 33.94 -2.10
C ILE A 1012 -8.68 33.77 -2.78
N LEU A 1013 -9.55 34.77 -2.60
CA LEU A 1013 -10.87 34.78 -3.23
C LEU A 1013 -10.78 35.28 -4.68
N LEU A 1014 -11.06 34.39 -5.64
CA LEU A 1014 -10.94 34.64 -7.09
C LEU A 1014 -12.14 35.36 -7.70
N ASP A 1015 -13.34 35.21 -7.11
CA ASP A 1015 -14.57 35.86 -7.56
C ASP A 1015 -14.81 37.23 -6.91
N GLY A 1016 -13.80 37.76 -6.21
CA GLY A 1016 -13.84 39.04 -5.51
C GLY A 1016 -12.69 39.97 -5.88
N ALA A 1017 -12.22 40.75 -4.90
CA ALA A 1017 -11.15 41.72 -5.08
C ALA A 1017 -9.74 41.10 -5.06
N PHE A 1018 -9.59 39.77 -5.11
CA PHE A 1018 -8.33 39.04 -4.94
C PHE A 1018 -7.63 39.37 -3.62
N LEU A 1019 -8.40 39.34 -2.53
CA LEU A 1019 -7.91 39.49 -1.16
C LEU A 1019 -7.73 38.11 -0.53
N ARG A 1020 -6.87 38.01 0.48
CA ARG A 1020 -6.86 36.83 1.35
C ARG A 1020 -8.22 36.67 1.99
N TYR A 1021 -8.71 35.44 1.94
CA TYR A 1021 -9.93 35.00 2.58
C TYR A 1021 -9.60 34.57 4.00
N ASP A 1022 -10.44 34.97 4.96
CA ASP A 1022 -10.25 34.57 6.35
C ASP A 1022 -10.64 33.10 6.52
N THR A 1023 -9.66 32.27 6.85
CA THR A 1023 -9.84 30.82 6.97
C THR A 1023 -10.19 30.37 8.39
N ASN A 1024 -10.13 31.26 9.38
CA ASN A 1024 -10.42 30.90 10.76
C ASN A 1024 -11.10 32.06 11.50
N VAL A 1025 -12.44 32.01 11.49
CA VAL A 1025 -13.33 33.00 12.15
C VAL A 1025 -13.23 33.02 13.68
N PHE A 1026 -12.56 32.05 14.31
CA PHE A 1026 -12.35 32.03 15.76
C PHE A 1026 -11.27 33.01 16.22
N GLN A 1027 -10.41 33.45 15.29
CA GLN A 1027 -9.30 34.35 15.57
C GLN A 1027 -9.57 35.73 14.95
N PRO A 1028 -9.20 36.83 15.62
CA PRO A 1028 -9.40 38.16 15.06
C PRO A 1028 -8.45 38.42 13.87
N GLY A 1029 -8.98 39.00 12.80
CA GLY A 1029 -8.22 39.36 11.59
C GLY A 1029 -8.21 38.25 10.53
N ILE A 1030 -7.61 38.51 9.38
CA ILE A 1030 -7.60 37.56 8.25
C ILE A 1030 -6.53 36.51 8.48
N GLN A 1031 -6.95 35.26 8.74
CA GLN A 1031 -6.05 34.14 8.95
C GLN A 1031 -5.63 33.45 7.66
N SER A 1032 -4.70 32.52 7.78
CA SER A 1032 -4.25 31.61 6.73
C SER A 1032 -4.19 30.20 7.34
N ILE A 1033 -4.20 29.16 6.51
CA ILE A 1033 -4.24 27.78 7.02
C ILE A 1033 -2.87 27.45 7.62
N GLU A 1034 -2.87 27.02 8.88
CA GLU A 1034 -1.65 26.67 9.61
C GLU A 1034 -1.14 25.30 9.14
N ALA A 1035 -0.25 25.31 8.15
CA ALA A 1035 0.38 24.12 7.58
C ALA A 1035 1.85 24.42 7.23
N PRO A 1036 2.74 24.55 8.23
CA PRO A 1036 4.11 25.02 8.00
C PRO A 1036 4.87 24.07 7.07
N HIS A 1037 5.81 24.66 6.32
CA HIS A 1037 6.68 23.98 5.35
C HIS A 1037 5.95 23.32 4.17
N THR A 1038 4.72 23.77 3.86
CA THR A 1038 4.02 23.37 2.64
C THR A 1038 4.75 23.90 1.41
N ASN A 1039 5.20 23.00 0.54
CA ASN A 1039 5.88 23.36 -0.71
C ASN A 1039 5.13 22.89 -1.96
N ILE A 1040 4.17 21.96 -1.81
CA ILE A 1040 3.43 21.38 -2.92
C ILE A 1040 1.94 21.48 -2.59
N LEU A 1041 1.14 21.92 -3.56
CA LEU A 1041 -0.32 21.96 -3.47
C LEU A 1041 -0.94 21.21 -4.63
N MET A 1042 -1.79 20.23 -4.35
CA MET A 1042 -2.42 19.45 -5.41
C MET A 1042 -3.94 19.53 -5.30
N ASP A 1043 -4.54 19.92 -6.41
CA ASP A 1043 -5.95 19.75 -6.70
C ASP A 1043 -6.13 18.72 -7.83
N TYR A 1044 -7.37 18.36 -8.16
CA TYR A 1044 -7.65 17.33 -9.15
C TYR A 1044 -7.21 17.69 -10.57
N PHE A 1045 -7.35 18.94 -11.02
CA PHE A 1045 -7.06 19.33 -12.41
C PHE A 1045 -5.68 19.95 -12.58
N ARG A 1046 -4.79 19.83 -11.57
CA ARG A 1046 -3.37 20.18 -11.68
C ARG A 1046 -2.78 19.57 -12.95
N GLN A 1047 -2.00 20.37 -13.67
CA GLN A 1047 -1.24 19.93 -14.84
C GLN A 1047 0.15 19.47 -14.46
#